data_AF-A0A6N7PQS1-F1
#
_entry.id   AF-A0A6N7PQS1-F1
#
_cell.length_a   1.000
_cell.length_b   1.000
_cell.length_c   1.000
_cell.angle_alpha   90.00
_cell.angle_beta   90.00
_cell.angle_gamma   90.00
#
_symmetry.space_group_name_H-M   'P 1'
#
loop_
_entity.id
_entity.type
_entity.pdbx_description
1 polymer ?
#
loop_
_entity_poly.entity_id
_entity_poly.type
_entity_poly.pdbx_seq_one_letter_code
_entity_poly.pdbx_strand_id
1 'polypeptide(L)'
;MDRPPQALPALVRLLDEDPDARRDALDTLDPRPLPARFALRQILLGDEDAEARAAAAQKLGELRSRRFAPALACALQDPMPSVRDRAYRGLCRMEARELLPHAARALRHEPVWWVRRSAVRAAAAAGGKDALPLLVASLADPFWRVRHAAVQALVVLGEDDPEVREAVSRAAADDPTGTVTSAATYLAAAWAGSAAPAPAAPASPPLSLAEGLADEDPAVVTTRLESADPSLVPAAALVAWLGDPHAPLRALARRRLRELRDPDALRLALRWLDEPRVPHAAAEVRAVLDRLANGEDLPLARRVLADDTPPPGALAWAAEVVAVRGTDDDLERVRGLAKAGPPAQRAAALAGLLRDPRSLPVVLAALDDPDEDVRAAALAGWERRPGSPRVLAAWAEALLAAPRATSSPRERRAVAEAAALLGDDRVLARAERDPDPSIRAVALAARVSSGDLPPDARAAALADDDPWIRAAVLDPVASLAAAVSDPDPWVRRQAVTLVFRHHDALPPEDVHAAALACALAPDPFLRARAADLLAPSDELPRESLRALLRLSQDRAPMVRAAAASALEATPGLEDHLLALLDPQTPEPDEAVRTSAYTWLLRDGDDRALARLAAALAPGAEAALVKAHLEALTLVLPDEAFTKQPSLLAHRPASPPPTEPPRRRAVPPRPEGVLLRPLGTTGLLVSPLVVSGAHGLVASSFADARDAGVNAFFWEPRYHELTRFLRSRRAAREGLVLVAGTYHSGPEALRADVERALSRLRVDWIDVFLLFWVRSPERLSDADHDALARLRDEGKLRAFGFSTHDRAIAVEALQRRPWPVVMTRHSAAHPGAEATLLPEARARGTGVLTFTATAYGRLLRPAPPDETKPPSAPDCYRYSLTQPGVSACLTAPRSHRELLENLSVLSRPTLPEDALPGLRAHGERVRAETRRFDALVRRAPGGPRDRLRALLEEDGSRPDDALPPEPKM
;
A
#
# COMPACT_ATOMS: atom_id res chain seq x y z
N MET A 1 18.71 16.85 35.50
CA MET A 1 18.71 16.00 34.29
C MET A 1 17.29 15.90 33.79
N ASP A 2 16.91 16.81 32.90
CA ASP A 2 15.62 16.74 32.22
C ASP A 2 15.61 15.50 31.33
N ARG A 3 14.52 14.73 31.37
CA ARG A 3 14.30 13.64 30.41
C ARG A 3 14.51 14.20 29.00
N PRO A 4 15.31 13.56 28.12
CA PRO A 4 15.33 13.96 26.73
C PRO A 4 13.88 13.95 26.23
N PRO A 5 13.44 14.97 25.48
CA PRO A 5 12.07 15.06 25.01
C PRO A 5 11.70 13.75 24.32
N GLN A 6 10.53 13.18 24.68
CA GLN A 6 10.04 11.88 24.18
C GLN A 6 10.03 11.77 22.65
N ALA A 7 10.18 12.88 21.92
CA ALA A 7 10.31 12.94 20.47
C ALA A 7 11.64 12.35 19.93
N LEU A 8 12.77 12.50 20.63
CA LEU A 8 14.09 12.13 20.09
C LEU A 8 14.26 10.62 19.82
N PRO A 9 13.80 9.70 20.70
CA PRO A 9 13.85 8.26 20.42
C PRO A 9 13.01 7.84 19.20
N ALA A 10 11.84 8.45 18.99
CA ALA A 10 11.00 8.15 17.83
C ALA A 10 11.65 8.62 16.52
N LEU A 11 12.24 9.82 16.50
CA LEU A 11 12.94 10.35 15.32
C LEU A 11 14.14 9.48 14.92
N VAL A 12 14.92 9.00 15.89
CA VAL A 12 16.03 8.06 15.63
C VAL A 12 15.51 6.74 15.07
N ARG A 13 14.42 6.20 15.65
CA ARG A 13 13.82 4.94 15.16
C ARG A 13 13.20 5.04 13.76
N LEU A 14 12.86 6.24 13.28
CA LEU A 14 12.45 6.44 11.88
C LEU A 14 13.60 6.19 10.89
N LEU A 15 14.85 6.20 11.34
CA LEU A 15 16.04 5.92 10.52
C LEU A 15 16.54 4.49 10.71
N ASP A 16 15.74 3.62 11.33
CA ASP A 16 16.06 2.19 11.49
C ASP A 16 15.92 1.46 10.15
N GLU A 17 16.75 0.45 9.92
CA GLU A 17 16.69 -0.35 8.70
C GLU A 17 15.44 -1.24 8.68
N ASP A 18 14.92 -1.64 9.85
CA ASP A 18 13.71 -2.45 9.98
C ASP A 18 12.43 -1.64 9.70
N PRO A 19 11.66 -1.98 8.65
CA PRO A 19 10.38 -1.31 8.36
C PRO A 19 9.35 -1.41 9.50
N ASP A 20 9.35 -2.49 10.28
CA ASP A 20 8.42 -2.65 11.40
C ASP A 20 8.74 -1.63 12.50
N ALA A 21 10.03 -1.48 12.83
CA ALA A 21 10.49 -0.48 13.78
C ALA A 21 10.17 0.96 13.34
N ARG A 22 10.29 1.26 12.05
CA ARG A 22 9.90 2.58 11.49
C ARG A 22 8.40 2.82 11.58
N ARG A 23 7.56 1.82 11.29
CA ARG A 23 6.09 1.93 11.41
C ARG A 23 5.64 2.15 12.85
N ASP A 24 6.20 1.40 13.80
CA ASP A 24 5.97 1.62 15.23
C ASP A 24 6.38 3.04 15.69
N ALA A 25 7.52 3.52 15.17
CA ALA A 25 7.99 4.87 15.44
C ALA A 25 7.02 5.92 14.88
N LEU A 26 6.51 5.73 13.66
CA LEU A 26 5.48 6.60 13.08
C LEU A 26 4.23 6.65 13.96
N ASP A 27 3.75 5.52 14.46
CA ASP A 27 2.55 5.45 15.31
C ASP A 27 2.69 6.29 16.59
N THR A 28 3.87 6.25 17.21
CA THR A 28 4.17 6.94 18.47
C THR A 28 4.73 8.35 18.31
N LEU A 29 5.14 8.74 17.10
CA LEU A 29 5.72 10.06 16.81
C LEU A 29 4.70 11.19 17.08
N ASP A 30 5.09 12.16 17.91
CA ASP A 30 4.43 13.46 18.03
C ASP A 30 4.83 14.35 16.84
N PRO A 31 3.91 14.68 15.92
CA PRO A 31 4.23 15.43 14.72
C PRO A 31 4.20 16.96 14.93
N ARG A 32 3.97 17.44 16.16
CA ARG A 32 3.91 18.89 16.45
C ARG A 32 5.26 19.60 16.32
N PRO A 33 6.39 19.08 16.83
CA PRO A 33 7.69 19.74 16.65
C PRO A 33 8.09 19.78 15.18
N LEU A 34 8.74 20.87 14.75
CA LEU A 34 9.13 21.06 13.36
C LEU A 34 10.09 19.97 12.83
N PRO A 35 11.11 19.50 13.59
CA PRO A 35 11.96 18.38 13.16
C PRO A 35 11.16 17.11 12.85
N ALA A 36 10.11 16.81 13.62
CA ALA A 36 9.26 15.64 13.35
C ALA A 36 8.50 15.76 12.03
N ARG A 37 8.09 16.98 11.64
CA ARG A 37 7.43 17.21 10.35
C ARG A 37 8.39 17.02 9.18
N PHE A 38 9.65 17.42 9.35
CA PHE A 38 10.68 17.16 8.33
C PHE A 38 11.04 15.68 8.23
N ALA A 39 11.13 14.97 9.35
CA ALA A 39 11.29 13.52 9.34
C ALA A 39 10.12 12.84 8.59
N LEU A 40 8.87 13.26 8.85
CA LEU A 40 7.71 12.77 8.08
C LEU A 40 7.82 13.10 6.59
N ARG A 41 8.32 14.29 6.21
CA ARG A 41 8.59 14.63 4.80
C ARG A 41 9.63 13.69 4.19
N GLN A 42 10.72 13.41 4.90
CA GLN A 42 11.77 12.51 4.43
C GLN A 42 11.21 11.10 4.21
N ILE A 43 10.46 10.57 5.19
CA ILE A 43 9.79 9.26 5.05
C ILE A 43 8.86 9.26 3.84
N LEU A 44 7.98 10.25 3.70
CA LEU A 44 7.05 10.35 2.57
C LEU A 44 7.73 10.29 1.20
N LEU A 45 8.91 10.89 1.06
CA LEU A 45 9.57 11.07 -0.23
C LEU A 45 10.65 10.03 -0.53
N GLY A 46 11.15 9.31 0.47
CA GLY A 46 12.33 8.47 0.32
C GLY A 46 12.29 7.10 1.00
N ASP A 47 11.29 6.79 1.83
CA ASP A 47 11.22 5.46 2.47
C ASP A 47 10.86 4.38 1.46
N GLU A 48 11.50 3.21 1.55
CA GLU A 48 11.20 2.07 0.69
C GLU A 48 9.84 1.44 1.01
N ASP A 49 9.41 1.47 2.28
CA ASP A 49 8.13 0.94 2.73
C ASP A 49 6.97 1.89 2.40
N ALA A 50 6.08 1.41 1.53
CA ALA A 50 4.94 2.19 1.08
C ALA A 50 3.91 2.45 2.20
N GLU A 51 3.84 1.59 3.23
CA GLU A 51 2.97 1.82 4.37
C GLU A 51 3.50 2.96 5.26
N ALA A 52 4.81 3.00 5.51
CA ALA A 52 5.48 4.12 6.16
C ALA A 52 5.25 5.45 5.40
N ARG A 53 5.48 5.46 4.08
CA ARG A 53 5.21 6.64 3.23
C ARG A 53 3.75 7.11 3.35
N ALA A 54 2.82 6.16 3.29
CA ALA A 54 1.40 6.42 3.43
C ALA A 54 1.06 7.03 4.81
N ALA A 55 1.53 6.44 5.91
CA ALA A 55 1.33 6.96 7.25
C ALA A 55 1.91 8.37 7.41
N ALA A 56 3.07 8.64 6.82
CA ALA A 56 3.67 9.97 6.80
C ALA A 56 2.81 11.01 6.05
N ALA A 57 2.31 10.67 4.86
CA ALA A 57 1.37 11.53 4.11
C ALA A 57 0.12 11.87 4.95
N GLN A 58 -0.43 10.88 5.65
CA GLN A 58 -1.60 11.08 6.49
C GLN A 58 -1.32 12.05 7.64
N LYS A 59 -0.25 11.83 8.41
CA LYS A 59 0.12 12.67 9.56
C LYS A 59 0.44 14.11 9.12
N LEU A 60 1.18 14.30 8.03
CA LEU A 60 1.42 15.62 7.45
C LEU A 60 0.10 16.32 7.07
N GLY A 61 -0.83 15.59 6.47
CA GLY A 61 -2.17 16.09 6.13
C GLY A 61 -3.01 16.51 7.34
N GLU A 62 -2.90 15.81 8.46
CA GLU A 62 -3.64 16.10 9.71
C GLU A 62 -3.17 17.40 10.37
N LEU A 63 -1.90 17.76 10.20
CA LEU A 63 -1.33 19.02 10.70
C LEU A 63 -1.81 20.27 9.95
N ARG A 64 -2.35 20.11 8.72
CA ARG A 64 -2.85 21.21 7.86
C ARG A 64 -1.83 22.32 7.55
N SER A 65 -0.53 22.03 7.65
CA SER A 65 0.53 23.00 7.35
C SER A 65 0.82 23.03 5.84
N ARG A 66 0.46 24.14 5.17
CA ARG A 66 0.74 24.34 3.73
C ARG A 66 2.22 24.29 3.36
N ARG A 67 3.15 24.47 4.33
CA ARG A 67 4.61 24.30 4.14
C ARG A 67 4.96 22.93 3.53
N PHE A 68 4.16 21.89 3.79
CA PHE A 68 4.40 20.53 3.32
C PHE A 68 3.49 20.11 2.14
N ALA A 69 2.68 21.01 1.60
CA ALA A 69 1.87 20.73 0.41
C ALA A 69 2.71 20.30 -0.80
N PRO A 70 3.91 20.88 -1.10
CA PRO A 70 4.75 20.41 -2.20
C PRO A 70 5.17 18.94 -2.07
N ALA A 71 5.47 18.48 -0.85
CA ALA A 71 5.83 17.08 -0.61
C ALA A 71 4.64 16.13 -0.86
N LEU A 72 3.44 16.51 -0.43
CA LEU A 72 2.23 15.74 -0.73
C LEU A 72 1.88 15.77 -2.22
N ALA A 73 2.12 16.89 -2.92
CA ALA A 73 1.93 16.99 -4.36
C ALA A 73 2.88 16.05 -5.13
N CYS A 74 4.15 15.97 -4.72
CA CYS A 74 5.11 14.99 -5.24
C CYS A 74 4.61 13.54 -5.02
N ALA A 75 4.09 13.25 -3.83
CA ALA A 75 3.53 11.94 -3.48
C ALA A 75 2.26 11.54 -4.26
N LEU A 76 1.65 12.45 -5.05
CA LEU A 76 0.59 12.09 -5.99
C LEU A 76 1.10 11.24 -7.17
N GLN A 77 2.42 11.18 -7.37
CA GLN A 77 3.08 10.33 -8.37
C GLN A 77 3.65 9.04 -7.76
N ASP A 78 3.47 8.79 -6.45
CA ASP A 78 4.00 7.61 -5.77
C ASP A 78 3.54 6.31 -6.44
N PRO A 79 4.38 5.28 -6.60
CA PRO A 79 3.98 4.01 -7.20
C PRO A 79 2.82 3.31 -6.47
N MET A 80 2.72 3.49 -5.15
CA MET A 80 1.70 2.85 -4.33
C MET A 80 0.40 3.67 -4.27
N PRO A 81 -0.77 3.11 -4.67
CA PRO A 81 -2.04 3.83 -4.65
C PRO A 81 -2.48 4.31 -3.25
N SER A 82 -2.05 3.61 -2.20
CA SER A 82 -2.38 3.95 -0.81
C SER A 82 -1.70 5.25 -0.34
N VAL A 83 -0.53 5.58 -0.89
CA VAL A 83 0.19 6.84 -0.65
C VAL A 83 -0.52 7.96 -1.41
N ARG A 84 -0.83 7.76 -2.70
CA ARG A 84 -1.55 8.73 -3.53
C ARG A 84 -2.91 9.12 -2.93
N ASP A 85 -3.70 8.15 -2.45
CA ASP A 85 -4.98 8.41 -1.76
C ASP A 85 -4.80 9.34 -0.54
N ARG A 86 -3.78 9.08 0.28
CA ARG A 86 -3.51 9.86 1.49
C ARG A 86 -2.95 11.24 1.16
N ALA A 87 -2.14 11.35 0.11
CA ALA A 87 -1.65 12.63 -0.41
C ALA A 87 -2.80 13.54 -0.86
N TYR A 88 -3.75 13.05 -1.66
CA TYR A 88 -4.94 13.82 -2.04
C TYR A 88 -5.75 14.30 -0.84
N ARG A 89 -5.95 13.43 0.17
CA ARG A 89 -6.65 13.79 1.40
C ARG A 89 -5.88 14.82 2.24
N GLY A 90 -4.57 14.71 2.28
CA GLY A 90 -3.70 15.66 2.98
C GLY A 90 -3.78 17.05 2.34
N LEU A 91 -3.63 17.13 1.02
CA LEU A 91 -3.77 18.37 0.26
C LEU A 91 -5.16 18.99 0.41
N CYS A 92 -6.21 18.17 0.43
CA CYS A 92 -7.58 18.61 0.70
C CYS A 92 -7.71 19.29 2.07
N ARG A 93 -7.15 18.70 3.14
CA ARG A 93 -7.18 19.28 4.49
C ARG A 93 -6.37 20.56 4.63
N MET A 94 -5.40 20.77 3.74
CA MET A 94 -4.60 22.00 3.64
C MET A 94 -5.25 23.05 2.73
N GLU A 95 -6.36 22.70 2.06
CA GLU A 95 -7.03 23.54 1.05
C GLU A 95 -6.08 23.98 -0.07
N ALA A 96 -5.19 23.09 -0.49
CA ALA A 96 -4.17 23.35 -1.51
C ALA A 96 -4.77 23.28 -2.93
N ARG A 97 -5.13 24.43 -3.52
CA ARG A 97 -5.74 24.51 -4.86
C ARG A 97 -4.82 24.03 -5.99
N GLU A 98 -3.52 24.01 -5.75
CA GLU A 98 -2.50 23.47 -6.66
C GLU A 98 -2.71 21.99 -6.98
N LEU A 99 -3.59 21.29 -6.24
CA LEU A 99 -3.97 19.91 -6.51
C LEU A 99 -4.89 19.76 -7.75
N LEU A 100 -5.57 20.81 -8.21
CA LEU A 100 -6.57 20.71 -9.29
C LEU A 100 -6.02 20.13 -10.60
N PRO A 101 -4.86 20.59 -11.14
CA PRO A 101 -4.26 19.98 -12.33
C PRO A 101 -3.90 18.50 -12.13
N HIS A 102 -3.40 18.17 -10.94
CA HIS A 102 -3.05 16.79 -10.58
C HIS A 102 -4.29 15.89 -10.52
N ALA A 103 -5.39 16.38 -9.96
CA ALA A 103 -6.66 15.67 -9.90
C ALA A 103 -7.26 15.46 -11.30
N ALA A 104 -7.14 16.46 -12.19
CA ALA A 104 -7.58 16.34 -13.59
C ALA A 104 -6.77 15.27 -14.34
N ARG A 105 -5.46 15.22 -14.12
CA ARG A 105 -4.58 14.17 -14.65
C ARG A 105 -4.96 12.79 -14.10
N ALA A 106 -5.24 12.68 -12.79
CA ALA A 106 -5.65 11.42 -12.18
C ALA A 106 -6.99 10.90 -12.75
N LEU A 107 -7.95 11.77 -13.08
CA LEU A 107 -9.21 11.33 -13.68
C LEU A 107 -9.01 10.53 -14.99
N ARG A 108 -7.95 10.86 -15.75
CA ARG A 108 -7.60 10.20 -17.01
C ARG A 108 -6.71 8.97 -16.83
N HIS A 109 -5.66 9.11 -16.01
CA HIS A 109 -4.54 8.15 -16.01
C HIS A 109 -4.47 7.27 -14.76
N GLU A 110 -5.19 7.57 -13.69
CA GLU A 110 -5.12 6.79 -12.45
C GLU A 110 -5.94 5.49 -12.59
N PRO A 111 -5.29 4.31 -12.54
CA PRO A 111 -6.01 3.04 -12.67
C PRO A 111 -6.91 2.74 -11.46
N VAL A 112 -6.55 3.27 -10.30
CA VAL A 112 -7.19 2.89 -9.03
C VAL A 112 -8.37 3.80 -8.73
N TRP A 113 -9.59 3.25 -8.83
CA TRP A 113 -10.83 4.02 -8.67
C TRP A 113 -10.94 4.76 -7.33
N TRP A 114 -10.40 4.20 -6.23
CA TRP A 114 -10.49 4.87 -4.93
C TRP A 114 -9.56 6.08 -4.83
N VAL A 115 -8.44 6.08 -5.56
CA VAL A 115 -7.55 7.25 -5.68
C VAL A 115 -8.24 8.32 -6.52
N ARG A 116 -8.85 7.97 -7.67
CA ARG A 116 -9.68 8.90 -8.46
C ARG A 116 -10.79 9.53 -7.63
N ARG A 117 -11.51 8.73 -6.84
CA ARG A 117 -12.55 9.23 -5.93
C ARG A 117 -11.99 10.25 -4.94
N SER A 118 -10.81 10.00 -4.38
CA SER A 118 -10.16 10.91 -3.44
C SER A 118 -9.68 12.19 -4.13
N ALA A 119 -9.16 12.10 -5.36
CA ALA A 119 -8.82 13.25 -6.19
C ALA A 119 -10.04 14.14 -6.48
N VAL A 120 -11.16 13.55 -6.90
CA VAL A 120 -12.44 14.26 -7.15
C VAL A 120 -12.95 14.96 -5.89
N ARG A 121 -12.92 14.27 -4.74
CA ARG A 121 -13.35 14.86 -3.46
C ARG A 121 -12.42 15.98 -2.99
N ALA A 122 -11.11 15.78 -3.14
CA ALA A 122 -10.12 16.78 -2.78
C ALA A 122 -10.26 18.02 -3.66
N ALA A 123 -10.46 17.85 -4.96
CA ALA A 123 -10.70 18.92 -5.91
C ALA A 123 -11.98 19.70 -5.56
N ALA A 124 -13.09 19.01 -5.30
CA ALA A 124 -14.34 19.63 -4.88
C ALA A 124 -14.16 20.48 -3.60
N ALA A 125 -13.51 19.91 -2.59
CA ALA A 125 -13.37 20.57 -1.28
C ALA A 125 -12.37 21.73 -1.31
N ALA A 126 -11.25 21.62 -2.04
CA ALA A 126 -10.23 22.67 -2.09
C ALA A 126 -10.52 23.75 -3.15
N GLY A 127 -11.09 23.35 -4.29
CA GLY A 127 -11.34 24.22 -5.44
C GLY A 127 -12.77 24.76 -5.54
N GLY A 128 -13.75 24.13 -4.89
CA GLY A 128 -15.16 24.52 -5.04
C GLY A 128 -15.57 24.57 -6.51
N LYS A 129 -16.02 25.74 -6.97
CA LYS A 129 -16.42 25.97 -8.37
C LYS A 129 -15.27 25.86 -9.37
N ASP A 130 -14.03 26.11 -8.97
CA ASP A 130 -12.85 25.95 -9.84
C ASP A 130 -12.67 24.49 -10.29
N ALA A 131 -13.23 23.54 -9.53
CA ALA A 131 -13.21 22.12 -9.87
C ALA A 131 -14.35 21.70 -10.82
N LEU A 132 -15.27 22.59 -11.19
CA LEU A 132 -16.47 22.26 -11.97
C LEU A 132 -16.18 21.46 -13.26
N PRO A 133 -15.19 21.83 -14.11
CA PRO A 133 -14.86 21.03 -15.30
C PRO A 133 -14.47 19.59 -14.96
N LEU A 134 -13.71 19.40 -13.88
CA LEU A 134 -13.31 18.08 -13.39
C LEU A 134 -14.49 17.29 -12.83
N LEU A 135 -15.38 17.93 -12.07
CA LEU A 135 -16.56 17.29 -11.48
C LEU A 135 -17.54 16.82 -12.57
N VAL A 136 -17.77 17.66 -13.58
CA VAL A 136 -18.60 17.32 -14.74
C VAL A 136 -17.99 16.15 -15.50
N ALA A 137 -16.69 16.20 -15.83
CA ALA A 137 -16.00 15.09 -16.49
C ALA A 137 -16.05 13.78 -15.68
N SER A 138 -16.03 13.88 -14.34
CA SER A 138 -16.10 12.72 -13.43
C SER A 138 -17.46 12.00 -13.43
N LEU A 139 -18.51 12.63 -13.95
CA LEU A 139 -19.81 11.97 -14.15
C LEU A 139 -19.71 10.84 -15.18
N ALA A 140 -18.74 10.88 -16.09
CA ALA A 140 -18.49 9.83 -17.07
C ALA A 140 -17.48 8.75 -16.60
N ASP A 141 -17.03 8.77 -15.33
CA ASP A 141 -16.05 7.77 -14.84
C ASP A 141 -16.63 6.35 -14.91
N PRO A 142 -15.86 5.34 -15.37
CA PRO A 142 -16.35 3.96 -15.48
C PRO A 142 -16.74 3.36 -14.14
N PHE A 143 -16.20 3.86 -13.02
CA PHE A 143 -16.47 3.35 -11.68
C PHE A 143 -17.48 4.23 -10.93
N TRP A 144 -18.62 3.63 -10.59
CA TRP A 144 -19.76 4.35 -9.98
C TRP A 144 -19.44 5.13 -8.69
N ARG A 145 -18.43 4.72 -7.90
CA ARG A 145 -18.05 5.44 -6.68
C ARG A 145 -17.34 6.77 -6.97
N VAL A 146 -16.72 6.92 -8.13
CA VAL A 146 -16.13 8.19 -8.57
C VAL A 146 -17.25 9.12 -9.05
N ARG A 147 -18.15 8.61 -9.90
CA ARG A 147 -19.38 9.33 -10.29
C ARG A 147 -20.16 9.83 -9.10
N HIS A 148 -20.34 8.99 -8.07
CA HIS A 148 -21.00 9.39 -6.84
C HIS A 148 -20.31 10.56 -6.15
N ALA A 149 -18.97 10.56 -6.07
CA ALA A 149 -18.25 11.66 -5.44
C ALA A 149 -18.46 12.99 -6.18
N ALA A 150 -18.51 12.95 -7.52
CA ALA A 150 -18.83 14.10 -8.34
C ALA A 150 -20.28 14.57 -8.12
N VAL A 151 -21.25 13.65 -8.12
CA VAL A 151 -22.66 13.97 -7.81
C VAL A 151 -22.78 14.60 -6.43
N GLN A 152 -22.16 14.04 -5.39
CA GLN A 152 -22.19 14.62 -4.03
C GLN A 152 -21.66 16.05 -4.00
N ALA A 153 -20.58 16.34 -4.74
CA ALA A 153 -20.03 17.69 -4.83
C ALA A 153 -20.94 18.64 -5.60
N LEU A 154 -21.48 18.19 -6.74
CA LEU A 154 -22.34 18.99 -7.61
C LEU A 154 -23.70 19.28 -6.99
N VAL A 155 -24.25 18.39 -6.15
CA VAL A 155 -25.46 18.69 -5.37
C VAL A 155 -25.23 19.97 -4.56
N VAL A 156 -24.18 19.99 -3.73
CA VAL A 156 -23.85 21.13 -2.86
C VAL A 156 -23.52 22.38 -3.67
N LEU A 157 -22.68 22.26 -4.71
CA LEU A 157 -22.29 23.42 -5.52
C LEU A 157 -23.44 24.00 -6.33
N GLY A 158 -24.44 23.19 -6.70
CA GLY A 158 -25.58 23.62 -7.50
C GLY A 158 -26.82 24.01 -6.71
N GLU A 159 -26.81 23.94 -5.37
CA GLU A 159 -27.96 24.34 -4.53
C GLU A 159 -28.38 25.81 -4.79
N ASP A 160 -27.43 26.70 -5.05
CA ASP A 160 -27.68 28.12 -5.33
C ASP A 160 -26.91 28.68 -6.55
N ASP A 161 -26.30 27.84 -7.39
CA ASP A 161 -25.47 28.29 -8.53
C ASP A 161 -26.04 27.83 -9.89
N PRO A 162 -26.70 28.72 -10.64
CA PRO A 162 -27.24 28.42 -11.97
C PRO A 162 -26.19 27.98 -12.99
N GLU A 163 -24.94 28.48 -12.91
CA GLU A 163 -23.88 28.12 -13.86
C GLU A 163 -23.44 26.67 -13.67
N VAL A 164 -23.42 26.18 -12.43
CA VAL A 164 -23.17 24.76 -12.13
C VAL A 164 -24.26 23.89 -12.73
N ARG A 165 -25.54 24.30 -12.61
CA ARG A 165 -26.67 23.58 -13.19
C ARG A 165 -26.61 23.55 -14.71
N GLU A 166 -26.28 24.68 -15.33
CA GLU A 166 -26.15 24.80 -16.78
C GLU A 166 -24.99 23.95 -17.31
N ALA A 167 -23.83 23.95 -16.64
CA ALA A 167 -22.68 23.14 -17.03
C ALA A 167 -22.98 21.64 -17.01
N VAL A 168 -23.71 21.17 -15.99
CA VAL A 168 -24.18 19.78 -15.90
C VAL A 168 -25.18 19.46 -17.02
N SER A 169 -26.11 20.37 -17.30
CA SER A 169 -27.09 20.21 -18.39
C SER A 169 -26.43 20.14 -19.76
N ARG A 170 -25.43 21.00 -20.02
CA ARG A 170 -24.68 21.02 -21.28
C ARG A 170 -23.90 19.72 -21.47
N ALA A 171 -23.19 19.28 -20.44
CA ALA A 171 -22.47 18.02 -20.49
C ALA A 171 -23.36 16.79 -20.65
N ALA A 172 -24.61 16.84 -20.17
CA ALA A 172 -25.60 15.80 -20.43
C ALA A 172 -26.11 15.83 -21.88
N ALA A 173 -26.29 17.02 -22.47
CA ALA A 173 -26.68 17.14 -23.88
C ALA A 173 -25.61 16.57 -24.82
N ASP A 174 -24.34 16.73 -24.45
CA ASP A 174 -23.17 16.25 -25.20
C ASP A 174 -22.74 14.83 -24.80
N ASP A 175 -23.56 14.06 -24.06
CA ASP A 175 -23.20 12.74 -23.53
C ASP A 175 -23.63 11.59 -24.45
N PRO A 176 -22.72 11.02 -25.27
CA PRO A 176 -23.05 9.89 -26.13
C PRO A 176 -23.30 8.60 -25.34
N THR A 177 -22.92 8.54 -24.05
CA THR A 177 -22.95 7.30 -23.25
C THR A 177 -24.19 7.16 -22.38
N GLY A 178 -24.96 8.23 -22.19
CA GLY A 178 -26.11 8.29 -21.27
C GLY A 178 -25.75 8.26 -19.77
N THR A 179 -24.47 8.10 -19.42
CA THR A 179 -23.99 8.08 -18.04
C THR A 179 -24.10 9.45 -17.37
N VAL A 180 -23.62 10.50 -18.05
CA VAL A 180 -23.70 11.89 -17.59
C VAL A 180 -25.15 12.36 -17.60
N THR A 181 -25.94 11.96 -18.61
CA THR A 181 -27.38 12.24 -18.69
C THR A 181 -28.13 11.71 -17.47
N SER A 182 -27.84 10.47 -17.06
CA SER A 182 -28.45 9.86 -15.87
C SER A 182 -28.08 10.59 -14.58
N ALA A 183 -26.81 11.01 -14.46
CA ALA A 183 -26.35 11.78 -13.31
C ALA A 183 -26.93 13.20 -13.27
N ALA A 184 -27.06 13.86 -14.43
CA ALA A 184 -27.67 15.18 -14.56
C ALA A 184 -29.15 15.15 -14.18
N THR A 185 -29.88 14.10 -14.57
CA THR A 185 -31.28 13.88 -14.17
C THR A 185 -31.42 13.78 -12.65
N TYR A 186 -30.51 13.05 -11.99
CA TYR A 186 -30.46 12.97 -10.53
C TYR A 186 -30.21 14.35 -9.89
N LEU A 187 -29.22 15.10 -10.40
CA LEU A 187 -28.85 16.41 -9.88
C LEU A 187 -29.99 17.42 -10.03
N ALA A 188 -30.65 17.46 -11.18
CA ALA A 188 -31.80 18.34 -11.43
C ALA A 188 -32.94 18.10 -10.44
N ALA A 189 -33.26 16.83 -10.16
CA ALA A 189 -34.29 16.49 -9.18
C ALA A 189 -33.88 16.88 -7.75
N ALA A 190 -32.61 16.67 -7.38
CA ALA A 190 -32.07 17.06 -6.08
C ALA A 190 -32.16 18.58 -5.85
N TRP A 191 -31.76 19.40 -6.82
CA TRP A 191 -31.86 20.86 -6.74
C TRP A 191 -33.31 21.38 -6.74
N ALA A 192 -34.24 20.64 -7.34
CA ALA A 192 -35.66 20.98 -7.35
C ALA A 192 -36.41 20.52 -6.08
N GLY A 193 -35.75 19.85 -5.13
CA GLY A 193 -36.41 19.27 -3.95
C GLY A 193 -37.44 18.19 -4.29
N SER A 194 -37.36 17.59 -5.48
CA SER A 194 -38.35 16.65 -6.00
C SER A 194 -37.80 15.22 -6.08
N ALA A 195 -38.69 14.23 -6.11
CA ALA A 195 -38.26 12.86 -6.37
C ALA A 195 -37.89 12.72 -7.85
N ALA A 196 -36.63 12.35 -8.13
CA ALA A 196 -36.18 12.07 -9.49
C ALA A 196 -37.05 10.96 -10.11
N PRO A 197 -37.57 11.12 -11.33
CA PRO A 197 -38.23 10.02 -12.03
C PRO A 197 -37.23 8.89 -12.26
N ALA A 198 -37.65 7.64 -12.05
CA ALA A 198 -36.83 6.49 -12.38
C ALA A 198 -36.61 6.48 -13.91
N PRO A 199 -35.37 6.46 -14.41
CA PRO A 199 -35.16 6.34 -15.83
C PRO A 199 -35.69 4.98 -16.29
N ALA A 200 -36.36 4.94 -17.44
CA ALA A 200 -36.63 3.68 -18.12
C ALA A 200 -35.27 3.03 -18.40
N ALA A 201 -35.05 1.81 -17.91
CA ALA A 201 -33.81 1.09 -18.17
C ALA A 201 -33.69 0.90 -19.69
N PRO A 202 -32.67 1.45 -20.37
CA PRO A 202 -32.43 1.04 -21.74
C PRO A 202 -32.11 -0.45 -21.69
N ALA A 203 -32.82 -1.24 -22.51
CA ALA A 203 -32.52 -2.63 -22.68
C ALA A 203 -31.10 -2.72 -23.25
N SER A 204 -30.13 -3.16 -22.44
CA SER A 204 -28.84 -3.57 -22.98
C SER A 204 -29.13 -4.74 -23.94
N PRO A 205 -28.83 -4.64 -25.23
CA PRO A 205 -28.89 -5.81 -26.09
C PRO A 205 -27.93 -6.84 -25.49
N PRO A 206 -28.28 -8.14 -25.48
CA PRO A 206 -27.36 -9.17 -25.02
C PRO A 206 -26.06 -9.07 -25.83
N LEU A 207 -24.91 -9.34 -25.19
CA LEU A 207 -23.78 -9.82 -25.96
C LEU A 207 -24.31 -11.06 -26.67
N SER A 208 -24.37 -11.03 -28.00
CA SER A 208 -24.66 -12.22 -28.80
C SER A 208 -23.46 -13.16 -28.71
N LEU A 209 -23.26 -13.74 -27.52
CA LEU A 209 -22.51 -14.96 -27.35
C LEU A 209 -23.29 -16.06 -28.10
N ALA A 210 -22.61 -17.06 -28.64
CA ALA A 210 -23.27 -18.23 -29.19
C ALA A 210 -24.34 -18.75 -28.19
N GLU A 211 -25.51 -19.15 -28.71
CA GLU A 211 -26.62 -19.62 -27.88
C GLU A 211 -26.14 -20.63 -26.82
N GLY A 212 -26.41 -20.33 -25.54
CA GLY A 212 -26.03 -21.18 -24.40
C GLY A 212 -24.83 -20.71 -23.55
N LEU A 213 -23.95 -19.83 -24.06
CA LEU A 213 -22.77 -19.37 -23.28
C LEU A 213 -23.05 -18.22 -22.31
N ALA A 214 -24.08 -17.41 -22.57
CA ALA A 214 -24.42 -16.25 -21.74
C ALA A 214 -25.08 -16.65 -20.41
N ASP A 215 -24.66 -16.00 -19.32
CA ASP A 215 -25.26 -16.15 -17.99
C ASP A 215 -25.00 -14.89 -17.15
N GLU A 216 -25.87 -14.58 -16.18
CA GLU A 216 -25.66 -13.47 -15.25
C GLU A 216 -24.54 -13.78 -14.22
N ASP A 217 -24.27 -15.06 -13.99
CA ASP A 217 -23.20 -15.55 -13.12
C ASP A 217 -21.93 -15.91 -13.94
N PRO A 218 -20.83 -15.18 -13.77
CA PRO A 218 -19.60 -15.40 -14.54
C PRO A 218 -18.91 -16.71 -14.17
N ALA A 219 -19.22 -17.33 -13.03
CA ALA A 219 -18.70 -18.65 -12.72
C ALA A 219 -19.32 -19.70 -13.67
N VAL A 220 -20.61 -19.56 -13.97
CA VAL A 220 -21.32 -20.38 -14.97
C VAL A 220 -20.76 -20.10 -16.36
N VAL A 221 -20.60 -18.83 -16.73
CA VAL A 221 -19.96 -18.45 -18.02
C VAL A 221 -18.55 -19.06 -18.12
N THR A 222 -17.76 -19.01 -17.05
CA THR A 222 -16.40 -19.58 -17.02
C THR A 222 -16.44 -21.07 -17.30
N THR A 223 -17.24 -21.83 -16.56
CA THR A 223 -17.34 -23.30 -16.73
C THR A 223 -17.85 -23.67 -18.12
N ARG A 224 -18.87 -22.98 -18.64
CA ARG A 224 -19.36 -23.21 -20.00
C ARG A 224 -18.28 -22.92 -21.05
N LEU A 225 -17.52 -21.83 -20.87
CA LEU A 225 -16.41 -21.47 -21.74
C LEU A 225 -15.23 -22.45 -21.67
N GLU A 226 -15.01 -23.10 -20.53
CA GLU A 226 -14.01 -24.18 -20.42
C GLU A 226 -14.39 -25.39 -21.26
N SER A 227 -15.68 -25.76 -21.27
CA SER A 227 -16.21 -26.89 -22.03
C SER A 227 -16.51 -26.57 -23.50
N ALA A 228 -16.58 -25.30 -23.88
CA ALA A 228 -16.89 -24.87 -25.24
C ALA A 228 -15.73 -25.18 -26.21
N ASP A 229 -16.10 -25.49 -27.46
CA ASP A 229 -15.15 -25.54 -28.57
C ASP A 229 -14.50 -24.15 -28.74
N PRO A 230 -13.16 -24.04 -28.66
CA PRO A 230 -12.46 -22.76 -28.79
C PRO A 230 -12.78 -22.00 -30.09
N SER A 231 -13.07 -22.71 -31.18
CA SER A 231 -13.37 -22.12 -32.49
C SER A 231 -14.71 -21.37 -32.55
N LEU A 232 -15.62 -21.68 -31.63
CA LEU A 232 -16.96 -21.07 -31.56
C LEU A 232 -17.02 -19.82 -30.68
N VAL A 233 -15.91 -19.44 -30.05
CA VAL A 233 -15.85 -18.28 -29.15
C VAL A 233 -15.29 -17.08 -29.90
N PRO A 234 -16.06 -15.99 -30.10
CA PRO A 234 -15.57 -14.80 -30.79
C PRO A 234 -14.38 -14.18 -30.06
N ALA A 235 -13.32 -13.86 -30.81
CA ALA A 235 -12.12 -13.22 -30.27
C ALA A 235 -12.44 -11.91 -29.52
N ALA A 236 -13.37 -11.11 -30.04
CA ALA A 236 -13.84 -9.87 -29.41
C ALA A 236 -14.46 -10.11 -28.02
N ALA A 237 -15.15 -11.23 -27.80
CA ALA A 237 -15.71 -11.59 -26.49
C ALA A 237 -14.60 -11.93 -25.49
N LEU A 238 -13.56 -12.65 -25.92
CA LEU A 238 -12.38 -12.92 -25.10
C LEU A 238 -11.66 -11.63 -24.69
N VAL A 239 -11.47 -10.70 -25.64
CA VAL A 239 -10.90 -9.37 -25.33
C VAL A 239 -11.76 -8.62 -24.32
N ALA A 240 -13.09 -8.66 -24.47
CA ALA A 240 -14.00 -8.02 -23.53
C ALA A 240 -13.91 -8.58 -22.12
N TRP A 241 -13.77 -9.90 -21.99
CA TRP A 241 -13.64 -10.55 -20.70
C TRP A 241 -12.33 -10.26 -19.97
N LEU A 242 -11.29 -9.72 -20.62
CA LEU A 242 -10.09 -9.24 -19.91
C LEU A 242 -10.40 -8.09 -18.94
N GLY A 243 -11.49 -7.35 -19.16
CA GLY A 243 -11.97 -6.29 -18.27
C GLY A 243 -13.01 -6.73 -17.23
N ASP A 244 -13.40 -8.01 -17.19
CA ASP A 244 -14.46 -8.49 -16.30
C ASP A 244 -13.99 -8.54 -14.83
N PRO A 245 -14.79 -8.15 -13.82
CA PRO A 245 -14.38 -8.24 -12.42
C PRO A 245 -14.11 -9.68 -11.94
N HIS A 246 -14.63 -10.70 -12.61
CA HIS A 246 -14.47 -12.10 -12.25
C HIS A 246 -13.10 -12.67 -12.68
N ALA A 247 -12.21 -12.88 -11.71
CA ALA A 247 -10.83 -13.30 -11.97
C ALA A 247 -10.70 -14.64 -12.74
N PRO A 248 -11.50 -15.69 -12.45
CA PRO A 248 -11.45 -16.93 -13.23
C PRO A 248 -11.75 -16.73 -14.72
N LEU A 249 -12.80 -15.97 -15.04
CA LEU A 249 -13.18 -15.67 -16.43
C LEU A 249 -12.09 -14.89 -17.15
N ARG A 250 -11.49 -13.88 -16.50
CA ARG A 250 -10.34 -13.15 -17.07
C ARG A 250 -9.16 -14.07 -17.36
N ALA A 251 -8.83 -14.95 -16.41
CA ALA A 251 -7.70 -15.87 -16.54
C ALA A 251 -7.91 -16.86 -17.70
N LEU A 252 -9.14 -17.34 -17.88
CA LEU A 252 -9.54 -18.17 -19.00
C LEU A 252 -9.50 -17.41 -20.33
N ALA A 253 -10.07 -16.21 -20.38
CA ALA A 253 -10.04 -15.36 -21.57
C ALA A 253 -8.60 -15.06 -22.03
N ARG A 254 -7.72 -14.71 -21.09
CA ARG A 254 -6.27 -14.54 -21.32
C ARG A 254 -5.63 -15.82 -21.87
N ARG A 255 -5.96 -16.99 -21.32
CA ARG A 255 -5.44 -18.28 -21.81
C ARG A 255 -5.90 -18.55 -23.24
N ARG A 256 -7.20 -18.39 -23.53
CA ARG A 256 -7.79 -18.60 -24.86
C ARG A 256 -7.25 -17.63 -25.91
N LEU A 257 -7.05 -16.36 -25.59
CA LEU A 257 -6.42 -15.39 -26.51
C LEU A 257 -5.00 -15.82 -26.90
N ARG A 258 -4.23 -16.35 -25.95
CA ARG A 258 -2.89 -16.89 -26.22
C ARG A 258 -2.91 -18.16 -27.05
N GLU A 259 -3.93 -19.01 -26.90
CA GLU A 259 -4.13 -20.21 -27.71
C GLU A 259 -4.53 -19.84 -29.14
N LEU A 260 -5.42 -18.86 -29.31
CA LEU A 260 -5.94 -18.41 -30.60
C LEU A 260 -4.85 -17.79 -31.48
N ARG A 261 -3.91 -17.03 -30.89
CA ARG A 261 -2.83 -16.31 -31.57
C ARG A 261 -3.28 -15.42 -32.73
N ASP A 262 -4.52 -14.93 -32.66
CA ASP A 262 -5.08 -14.01 -33.66
C ASP A 262 -4.48 -12.60 -33.49
N PRO A 263 -3.70 -12.09 -34.47
CA PRO A 263 -3.08 -10.77 -34.38
C PRO A 263 -4.08 -9.63 -34.24
N ASP A 264 -5.27 -9.76 -34.82
CA ASP A 264 -6.29 -8.72 -34.79
C ASP A 264 -6.98 -8.70 -33.43
N ALA A 265 -7.21 -9.87 -32.83
CA ALA A 265 -7.64 -9.99 -31.44
C ALA A 265 -6.60 -9.42 -30.44
N LEU A 266 -5.31 -9.69 -30.66
CA LEU A 266 -4.23 -9.18 -29.81
C LEU A 266 -4.11 -7.67 -29.92
N ARG A 267 -4.17 -7.12 -31.14
CA ARG A 267 -4.19 -5.69 -31.40
C ARG A 267 -5.39 -5.01 -30.75
N LEU A 268 -6.57 -5.61 -30.86
CA LEU A 268 -7.78 -5.14 -30.19
C LEU A 268 -7.65 -5.14 -28.67
N ALA A 269 -6.99 -6.15 -28.10
CA ALA A 269 -6.70 -6.19 -26.66
C ALA A 269 -5.83 -5.02 -26.20
N LEU A 270 -4.93 -4.48 -27.03
CA LEU A 270 -4.08 -3.34 -26.68
C LEU A 270 -4.87 -2.09 -26.28
N ARG A 271 -6.13 -1.94 -26.72
CA ARG A 271 -7.01 -0.83 -26.30
C ARG A 271 -7.21 -0.78 -24.78
N TRP A 272 -7.06 -1.90 -24.07
CA TRP A 272 -7.10 -1.91 -22.60
C TRP A 272 -5.88 -1.26 -21.94
N LEU A 273 -4.78 -1.03 -22.67
CA LEU A 273 -3.64 -0.26 -22.16
C LEU A 273 -3.98 1.24 -22.05
N ASP A 274 -4.94 1.71 -22.85
CA ASP A 274 -5.40 3.11 -22.89
C ASP A 274 -6.58 3.40 -21.97
N GLU A 275 -7.20 2.35 -21.42
CA GLU A 275 -8.27 2.46 -20.44
C GLU A 275 -7.79 1.95 -19.06
N PRO A 276 -6.83 2.65 -18.42
CA PRO A 276 -6.28 2.20 -17.14
C PRO A 276 -7.34 2.15 -16.04
N ARG A 277 -8.48 2.85 -16.20
CA ARG A 277 -9.50 2.99 -15.16
C ARG A 277 -10.30 1.71 -14.92
N VAL A 278 -10.21 0.73 -15.83
CA VAL A 278 -10.76 -0.61 -15.65
C VAL A 278 -9.74 -1.48 -14.93
N PRO A 279 -10.03 -1.89 -13.67
CA PRO A 279 -9.07 -2.67 -12.88
C PRO A 279 -8.67 -3.95 -13.59
N HIS A 280 -7.39 -4.32 -13.47
CA HIS A 280 -6.78 -5.53 -14.00
C HIS A 280 -6.61 -5.59 -15.53
N ALA A 281 -7.47 -4.95 -16.33
CA ALA A 281 -7.46 -5.10 -17.79
C ALA A 281 -6.08 -4.88 -18.44
N ALA A 282 -5.44 -3.74 -18.16
CA ALA A 282 -4.08 -3.47 -18.67
C ALA A 282 -3.04 -4.51 -18.21
N ALA A 283 -3.15 -5.01 -16.98
CA ALA A 283 -2.25 -6.04 -16.45
C ALA A 283 -2.50 -7.41 -17.10
N GLU A 284 -3.78 -7.75 -17.37
CA GLU A 284 -4.13 -8.95 -18.11
C GLU A 284 -3.58 -8.91 -19.53
N VAL A 285 -3.67 -7.75 -20.20
CA VAL A 285 -3.09 -7.55 -21.53
C VAL A 285 -1.58 -7.64 -21.52
N ARG A 286 -0.89 -6.95 -20.60
CA ARG A 286 0.57 -7.11 -20.44
C ARG A 286 0.95 -8.58 -20.23
N ALA A 287 0.18 -9.33 -19.42
CA ALA A 287 0.42 -10.76 -19.20
C ALA A 287 0.17 -11.63 -20.45
N VAL A 288 -0.68 -11.20 -21.39
CA VAL A 288 -0.76 -11.81 -22.74
C VAL A 288 0.53 -11.53 -23.52
N LEU A 289 0.94 -10.25 -23.56
CA LEU A 289 2.08 -9.78 -24.35
C LEU A 289 3.43 -10.36 -23.87
N ASP A 290 3.66 -10.42 -22.56
CA ASP A 290 4.90 -10.94 -21.94
C ASP A 290 5.17 -12.42 -22.27
N ARG A 291 4.14 -13.14 -22.73
CA ARG A 291 4.21 -14.58 -23.04
C ARG A 291 3.92 -14.88 -24.50
N LEU A 292 4.00 -13.87 -25.38
CA LEU A 292 4.07 -14.09 -26.82
C LEU A 292 5.33 -14.91 -27.15
N ALA A 293 5.26 -15.76 -28.16
CA ALA A 293 6.45 -16.51 -28.57
C ALA A 293 7.50 -15.54 -29.14
N ASN A 294 8.79 -15.88 -29.00
CA ASN A 294 9.87 -15.09 -29.57
C ASN A 294 9.63 -14.86 -31.08
N GLY A 295 9.45 -13.59 -31.47
CA GLY A 295 9.21 -13.19 -32.86
C GLY A 295 7.76 -12.87 -33.23
N GLU A 296 6.77 -13.09 -32.35
CA GLU A 296 5.36 -12.72 -32.59
C GLU A 296 5.04 -11.26 -32.24
N ASP A 297 5.83 -10.66 -31.36
CA ASP A 297 5.67 -9.30 -30.87
C ASP A 297 6.09 -8.22 -31.87
N LEU A 298 7.17 -8.41 -32.62
CA LEU A 298 7.62 -7.45 -33.63
C LEU A 298 6.61 -7.26 -34.79
N PRO A 299 6.02 -8.32 -35.39
CA PRO A 299 4.95 -8.16 -36.37
C PRO A 299 3.73 -7.43 -35.82
N LEU A 300 3.32 -7.73 -34.57
CA LEU A 300 2.21 -7.03 -33.92
C LEU A 300 2.55 -5.55 -33.66
N ALA A 301 3.76 -5.24 -33.22
CA ALA A 301 4.24 -3.87 -33.04
C ALA A 301 4.22 -3.09 -34.36
N ARG A 302 4.67 -3.70 -35.48
CA ARG A 302 4.58 -3.09 -36.81
C ARG A 302 3.15 -2.82 -37.25
N ARG A 303 2.21 -3.73 -36.96
CA ARG A 303 0.78 -3.49 -37.21
C ARG A 303 0.27 -2.29 -36.43
N VAL A 304 0.66 -2.11 -35.17
CA VAL A 304 0.29 -0.92 -34.38
C VAL A 304 0.88 0.35 -35.00
N LEU A 305 2.15 0.33 -35.40
CA LEU A 305 2.81 1.52 -35.98
C LEU A 305 2.30 1.89 -37.38
N ALA A 306 1.67 0.94 -38.08
CA ALA A 306 1.00 1.16 -39.35
C ALA A 306 -0.34 1.90 -39.20
N ASP A 307 -0.85 2.07 -37.99
CA ASP A 307 -2.07 2.84 -37.76
C ASP A 307 -1.85 4.32 -38.04
N ASP A 308 -2.89 4.95 -38.60
CA ASP A 308 -2.92 6.39 -38.80
C ASP A 308 -2.84 7.11 -37.45
N THR A 309 -3.60 6.61 -36.47
CA THR A 309 -3.64 7.14 -35.10
C THR A 309 -3.53 6.00 -34.08
N PRO A 310 -2.32 5.48 -33.81
CA PRO A 310 -2.15 4.38 -32.87
C PRO A 310 -2.56 4.82 -31.45
N PRO A 311 -3.31 3.99 -30.71
CA PRO A 311 -3.62 4.27 -29.31
C PRO A 311 -2.32 4.43 -28.48
N PRO A 312 -2.19 5.45 -27.60
CA PRO A 312 -0.96 5.72 -26.86
C PRO A 312 -0.37 4.52 -26.10
N GLY A 313 -1.18 3.71 -25.44
CA GLY A 313 -0.76 2.53 -24.70
C GLY A 313 -0.22 1.44 -25.62
N ALA A 314 -0.89 1.22 -26.76
CA ALA A 314 -0.41 0.33 -27.81
C ALA A 314 0.91 0.84 -28.43
N LEU A 315 1.00 2.14 -28.70
CA LEU A 315 2.19 2.81 -29.24
C LEU A 315 3.38 2.70 -28.28
N ALA A 316 3.19 2.94 -26.99
CA ALA A 316 4.26 2.82 -26.00
C ALA A 316 4.84 1.40 -25.98
N TRP A 317 3.97 0.38 -25.97
CA TRP A 317 4.40 -1.02 -26.05
C TRP A 317 5.11 -1.33 -27.36
N ALA A 318 4.57 -0.91 -28.51
CA ALA A 318 5.16 -1.14 -29.82
C ALA A 318 6.54 -0.46 -29.94
N ALA A 319 6.68 0.77 -29.43
CA ALA A 319 7.93 1.51 -29.39
C ALA A 319 8.99 0.79 -28.55
N GLU A 320 8.63 0.22 -27.40
CA GLU A 320 9.54 -0.60 -26.59
C GLU A 320 10.01 -1.86 -27.33
N VAL A 321 9.11 -2.56 -28.02
CA VAL A 321 9.44 -3.76 -28.82
C VAL A 321 10.43 -3.42 -29.94
N VAL A 322 10.14 -2.34 -30.68
CA VAL A 322 10.95 -1.87 -31.81
C VAL A 322 12.30 -1.31 -31.35
N ALA A 323 12.36 -0.62 -30.20
CA ALA A 323 13.62 -0.14 -29.62
C ALA A 323 14.64 -1.27 -29.38
N VAL A 324 14.16 -2.48 -29.04
CA VAL A 324 15.03 -3.63 -28.74
C VAL A 324 15.29 -4.49 -29.98
N ARG A 325 14.30 -4.67 -30.86
CA ARG A 325 14.36 -5.69 -31.94
C ARG A 325 14.01 -5.19 -33.34
N GLY A 326 13.52 -3.95 -33.47
CA GLY A 326 13.10 -3.38 -34.74
C GLY A 326 14.27 -2.88 -35.59
N THR A 327 13.95 -2.54 -36.84
CA THR A 327 14.88 -1.89 -37.77
C THR A 327 14.96 -0.38 -37.49
N ASP A 328 15.87 0.31 -38.17
CA ASP A 328 15.91 1.78 -38.07
C ASP A 328 14.68 2.44 -38.72
N ASP A 329 14.11 1.82 -39.78
CA ASP A 329 12.85 2.27 -40.38
C ASP A 329 11.67 2.18 -39.40
N ASP A 330 11.59 1.08 -38.64
CA ASP A 330 10.58 0.92 -37.59
C ASP A 330 10.70 2.07 -36.56
N LEU A 331 11.94 2.46 -36.22
CA LEU A 331 12.21 3.57 -35.29
C LEU A 331 11.95 4.95 -35.89
N GLU A 332 12.20 5.17 -37.18
CA GLU A 332 11.87 6.44 -37.84
C GLU A 332 10.37 6.77 -37.70
N ARG A 333 9.49 5.78 -37.83
CA ARG A 333 8.06 5.96 -37.58
C ARG A 333 7.77 6.42 -36.15
N VAL A 334 8.39 5.77 -35.16
CA VAL A 334 8.24 6.14 -33.73
C VAL A 334 8.80 7.53 -33.46
N ARG A 335 9.97 7.88 -34.02
CA ARG A 335 10.58 9.21 -33.95
C ARG A 335 9.68 10.28 -34.57
N GLY A 336 9.02 9.98 -35.69
CA GLY A 336 8.04 10.86 -36.31
C GLY A 336 6.85 11.16 -35.38
N LEU A 337 6.27 10.12 -34.77
CA LEU A 337 5.18 10.28 -33.80
C LEU A 337 5.63 11.03 -32.54
N ALA A 338 6.85 10.81 -32.05
CA ALA A 338 7.42 11.55 -30.93
C ALA A 338 7.56 13.05 -31.20
N LYS A 339 7.78 13.46 -32.46
CA LYS A 339 7.93 14.87 -32.86
C LYS A 339 6.62 15.57 -33.18
N ALA A 340 5.72 14.88 -33.88
CA ALA A 340 4.56 15.52 -34.52
C ALA A 340 3.20 14.97 -34.05
N GLY A 341 3.16 13.90 -33.26
CA GLY A 341 1.92 13.34 -32.74
C GLY A 341 1.20 14.27 -31.75
N PRO A 342 -0.07 14.00 -31.40
CA PRO A 342 -0.73 14.60 -30.24
C PRO A 342 0.04 14.31 -28.95
N PRO A 343 -0.11 15.13 -27.89
CA PRO A 343 0.70 15.02 -26.67
C PRO A 343 0.77 13.60 -26.08
N ALA A 344 -0.37 12.90 -25.99
CA ALA A 344 -0.42 11.53 -25.46
C ALA A 344 0.41 10.54 -26.30
N GLN A 345 0.42 10.67 -27.63
CA GLN A 345 1.23 9.84 -28.51
C GLN A 345 2.72 10.22 -28.43
N ARG A 346 3.05 11.51 -28.31
CA ARG A 346 4.45 11.94 -28.12
C ARG A 346 5.04 11.34 -26.84
N ALA A 347 4.32 11.48 -25.72
CA ALA A 347 4.72 10.91 -24.44
C ALA A 347 4.88 9.38 -24.51
N ALA A 348 3.94 8.68 -25.17
CA ALA A 348 3.99 7.23 -25.36
C ALA A 348 5.19 6.78 -26.21
N ALA A 349 5.44 7.45 -27.34
CA ALA A 349 6.57 7.16 -28.21
C ALA A 349 7.91 7.35 -27.47
N LEU A 350 8.05 8.45 -26.72
CA LEU A 350 9.25 8.74 -25.93
C LEU A 350 9.55 7.67 -24.88
N ALA A 351 8.52 7.12 -24.23
CA ALA A 351 8.70 6.06 -23.23
C ALA A 351 9.46 4.84 -23.79
N GLY A 352 9.19 4.46 -25.04
CA GLY A 352 9.92 3.40 -25.73
C GLY A 352 11.31 3.84 -26.20
N LEU A 353 11.43 5.04 -26.79
CA LEU A 353 12.69 5.57 -27.32
C LEU A 353 13.77 5.77 -26.24
N LEU A 354 13.39 5.92 -24.97
CA LEU A 354 14.34 5.98 -23.85
C LEU A 354 15.28 4.76 -23.74
N ARG A 355 14.91 3.63 -24.34
CA ARG A 355 15.72 2.40 -24.33
C ARG A 355 16.63 2.27 -25.56
N ASP A 356 16.49 3.15 -26.54
CA ASP A 356 17.24 3.14 -27.80
C ASP A 356 18.23 4.31 -27.86
N PRO A 357 19.55 4.06 -27.79
CA PRO A 357 20.56 5.12 -27.84
C PRO A 357 20.55 5.95 -29.14
N ARG A 358 20.12 5.37 -30.27
CA ARG A 358 20.06 6.06 -31.58
C ARG A 358 19.04 7.19 -31.59
N SER A 359 18.00 7.07 -30.76
CA SER A 359 16.90 8.02 -30.68
C SER A 359 17.09 9.10 -29.62
N LEU A 360 18.26 9.12 -28.94
CA LEU A 360 18.59 10.11 -27.91
C LEU A 360 18.36 11.57 -28.36
N PRO A 361 18.71 12.03 -29.57
CA PRO A 361 18.46 13.40 -29.99
C PRO A 361 16.97 13.81 -29.96
N VAL A 362 16.07 12.88 -30.30
CA VAL A 362 14.62 13.12 -30.27
C VAL A 362 14.12 13.20 -28.83
N VAL A 363 14.65 12.35 -27.95
CA VAL A 363 14.31 12.36 -26.52
C VAL A 363 14.77 13.66 -25.86
N LEU A 364 16.00 14.11 -26.13
CA LEU A 364 16.55 15.34 -25.58
C LEU A 364 15.76 16.57 -26.05
N ALA A 365 15.35 16.62 -27.31
CA ALA A 365 14.53 17.71 -27.84
C ALA A 365 13.16 17.83 -27.13
N ALA A 366 12.60 16.70 -26.68
CA ALA A 366 11.31 16.68 -25.99
C ALA A 366 11.35 17.25 -24.56
N LEU A 367 12.54 17.55 -24.01
CA LEU A 367 12.66 18.28 -22.74
C LEU A 367 12.10 19.71 -22.83
N ASP A 368 12.00 20.30 -24.02
CA ASP A 368 11.39 21.62 -24.26
C ASP A 368 10.00 21.54 -24.95
N ASP A 369 9.35 20.37 -24.89
CA ASP A 369 8.01 20.20 -25.45
C ASP A 369 7.01 21.16 -24.78
N PRO A 370 6.04 21.75 -25.52
CA PRO A 370 5.01 22.60 -24.92
C PRO A 370 4.13 21.89 -23.88
N ASP A 371 3.96 20.58 -24.00
CA ASP A 371 3.13 19.77 -23.11
C ASP A 371 3.94 19.18 -21.94
N GLU A 372 3.41 19.32 -20.72
CA GLU A 372 4.08 18.87 -19.49
C GLU A 372 4.20 17.34 -19.40
N ASP A 373 3.20 16.59 -19.86
CA ASP A 373 3.25 15.12 -19.79
C ASP A 373 4.32 14.57 -20.75
N VAL A 374 4.57 15.26 -21.87
CA VAL A 374 5.65 14.92 -22.82
C VAL A 374 7.02 15.23 -22.22
N ARG A 375 7.20 16.41 -21.62
CA ARG A 375 8.45 16.74 -20.91
C ARG A 375 8.73 15.76 -19.77
N ALA A 376 7.70 15.38 -19.00
CA ALA A 376 7.83 14.42 -17.92
C ALA A 376 8.23 13.02 -18.42
N ALA A 377 7.73 12.60 -19.58
CA ALA A 377 8.13 11.34 -20.23
C ALA A 377 9.61 11.36 -20.65
N ALA A 378 10.10 12.47 -21.21
CA ALA A 378 11.51 12.64 -21.54
C ALA A 378 12.39 12.69 -20.28
N LEU A 379 11.99 13.45 -19.27
CA LEU A 379 12.74 13.66 -18.03
C LEU A 379 13.00 12.34 -17.26
N ALA A 380 12.15 11.33 -17.43
CA ALA A 380 12.37 10.00 -16.87
C ALA A 380 13.71 9.37 -17.32
N GLY A 381 14.29 9.80 -18.44
CA GLY A 381 15.64 9.38 -18.87
C GLY A 381 16.76 9.97 -18.01
N TRP A 382 16.69 11.25 -17.66
CA TRP A 382 17.64 11.92 -16.76
C TRP A 382 17.67 11.26 -15.38
N GLU A 383 16.48 10.97 -14.84
CA GLU A 383 16.32 10.41 -13.49
C GLU A 383 16.84 8.98 -13.35
N ARG A 384 16.95 8.24 -14.45
CA ARG A 384 17.63 6.93 -14.48
C ARG A 384 19.16 7.03 -14.32
N ARG A 385 19.72 8.24 -14.28
CA ARG A 385 21.16 8.55 -14.18
C ARG A 385 21.98 7.78 -15.22
N PRO A 386 22.01 8.24 -16.48
CA PRO A 386 22.77 7.58 -17.54
C PRO A 386 24.22 7.31 -17.13
N GLY A 387 24.67 6.05 -17.24
CA GLY A 387 25.99 5.66 -16.74
C GLY A 387 27.19 6.19 -17.54
N SER A 388 26.97 6.70 -18.76
CA SER A 388 28.04 7.29 -19.58
C SER A 388 28.17 8.79 -19.28
N PRO A 389 29.36 9.29 -18.88
CA PRO A 389 29.57 10.71 -18.61
C PRO A 389 29.23 11.62 -19.81
N ARG A 390 29.52 11.16 -21.04
CA ARG A 390 29.19 11.89 -22.27
C ARG A 390 27.68 12.01 -22.48
N VAL A 391 26.94 10.93 -22.25
CA VAL A 391 25.47 10.94 -22.37
C VAL A 391 24.89 11.84 -21.27
N LEU A 392 25.39 11.71 -20.04
CA LEU A 392 24.96 12.55 -18.93
C LEU A 392 25.17 14.05 -19.21
N ALA A 393 26.32 14.43 -19.77
CA ALA A 393 26.59 15.80 -20.19
C ALA A 393 25.59 16.28 -21.25
N ALA A 394 25.29 15.46 -22.27
CA ALA A 394 24.31 15.82 -23.31
C ALA A 394 22.90 16.04 -22.75
N TRP A 395 22.48 15.25 -21.75
CA TRP A 395 21.23 15.50 -21.04
C TRP A 395 21.25 16.83 -20.28
N ALA A 396 22.35 17.12 -19.59
CA ALA A 396 22.48 18.36 -18.83
C ALA A 396 22.46 19.59 -19.76
N GLU A 397 23.17 19.54 -20.88
CA GLU A 397 23.14 20.58 -21.91
C GLU A 397 21.73 20.80 -22.46
N ALA A 398 21.00 19.72 -22.76
CA ALA A 398 19.63 19.80 -23.25
C ALA A 398 18.67 20.40 -22.22
N LEU A 399 18.80 20.03 -20.94
CA LEU A 399 18.00 20.61 -19.85
C LEU A 399 18.24 22.11 -19.69
N LEU A 400 19.50 22.56 -19.75
CA LEU A 400 19.84 23.98 -19.67
C LEU A 400 19.34 24.77 -20.89
N ALA A 401 19.29 24.14 -22.06
CA ALA A 401 18.79 24.73 -23.29
C ALA A 401 17.25 24.74 -23.40
N ALA A 402 16.52 24.09 -22.49
CA ALA A 402 15.07 23.92 -22.52
C ALA A 402 14.33 24.97 -21.64
N PRO A 403 13.94 26.15 -22.15
CA PRO A 403 13.29 27.19 -21.35
C PRO A 403 11.97 26.76 -20.69
N ARG A 404 11.23 25.82 -21.29
CA ARG A 404 9.95 25.32 -20.77
C ARG A 404 10.10 24.29 -19.66
N ALA A 405 11.29 23.69 -19.48
CA ALA A 405 11.61 22.75 -18.41
C ALA A 405 11.77 23.43 -17.02
N THR A 406 10.94 24.42 -16.72
CA THR A 406 10.97 25.16 -15.45
C THR A 406 9.59 25.30 -14.80
N SER A 407 8.59 24.58 -15.32
CA SER A 407 7.20 24.71 -14.91
C SER A 407 6.90 24.03 -13.57
N SER A 408 7.48 22.85 -13.33
CA SER A 408 7.28 22.08 -12.09
C SER A 408 8.55 22.05 -11.22
N PRO A 409 8.42 21.86 -9.88
CA PRO A 409 9.59 21.68 -9.02
C PRO A 409 10.49 20.52 -9.44
N ARG A 410 9.91 19.45 -10.01
CA ARG A 410 10.63 18.29 -10.54
C ARG A 410 11.55 18.68 -11.69
N GLU A 411 11.04 19.45 -12.65
CA GLU A 411 11.82 19.95 -13.79
C GLU A 411 12.89 20.96 -13.34
N ARG A 412 12.52 21.94 -12.50
CA ARG A 412 13.48 22.95 -12.00
C ARG A 412 14.63 22.34 -11.21
N ARG A 413 14.37 21.28 -10.43
CA ARG A 413 15.43 20.53 -9.74
C ARG A 413 16.36 19.83 -10.74
N ALA A 414 15.82 19.19 -11.78
CA ALA A 414 16.66 18.57 -12.81
C ALA A 414 17.54 19.60 -13.54
N VAL A 415 16.99 20.79 -13.83
CA VAL A 415 17.76 21.92 -14.39
C VAL A 415 18.85 22.39 -13.43
N ALA A 416 18.57 22.49 -12.12
CA ALA A 416 19.57 22.85 -11.11
C ALA A 416 20.67 21.78 -10.97
N GLU A 417 20.33 20.49 -11.05
CA GLU A 417 21.30 19.39 -11.04
C GLU A 417 22.17 19.40 -12.32
N ALA A 418 21.57 19.68 -13.48
CA ALA A 418 22.29 19.87 -14.73
C ALA A 418 23.27 21.05 -14.66
N ALA A 419 22.83 22.17 -14.09
CA ALA A 419 23.67 23.35 -13.86
C ALA A 419 24.83 23.03 -12.90
N ALA A 420 24.57 22.28 -11.82
CA ALA A 420 25.61 21.85 -10.89
C ALA A 420 26.65 20.93 -11.56
N LEU A 421 26.20 20.03 -12.44
CA LEU A 421 27.08 19.14 -13.19
C LEU A 421 28.00 19.90 -14.18
N LEU A 422 27.46 20.93 -14.85
CA LEU A 422 28.17 21.68 -15.89
C LEU A 422 28.82 22.98 -15.39
N GLY A 423 28.60 23.38 -14.13
CA GLY A 423 29.11 24.62 -13.56
C GLY A 423 28.42 25.89 -14.09
N ASP A 424 27.11 25.85 -14.38
CA ASP A 424 26.37 27.04 -14.82
C ASP A 424 25.97 27.94 -13.63
N ASP A 425 26.80 28.94 -13.36
CA ASP A 425 26.61 29.88 -12.26
C ASP A 425 25.32 30.69 -12.32
N ARG A 426 24.84 31.02 -13.53
CA ARG A 426 23.64 31.85 -13.69
C ARG A 426 22.41 31.08 -13.25
N VAL A 427 22.31 29.81 -13.63
CA VAL A 427 21.19 28.95 -13.24
C VAL A 427 21.27 28.61 -11.76
N LEU A 428 22.46 28.32 -11.23
CA LEU A 428 22.66 28.07 -9.80
C LEU A 428 22.25 29.28 -8.94
N ALA A 429 22.63 30.50 -9.32
CA ALA A 429 22.24 31.72 -8.61
C ALA A 429 20.71 31.95 -8.60
N ARG A 430 19.99 31.49 -9.63
CA ARG A 430 18.51 31.48 -9.63
C ARG A 430 17.96 30.40 -8.70
N ALA A 431 18.53 29.20 -8.75
CA ALA A 431 18.12 28.06 -7.93
C ALA A 431 18.30 28.29 -6.42
N GLU A 432 19.32 29.06 -6.01
CA GLU A 432 19.51 29.51 -4.62
C GLU A 432 18.32 30.27 -4.04
N ARG A 433 17.51 30.91 -4.89
CA ARG A 433 16.34 31.71 -4.51
C ARG A 433 15.01 31.00 -4.80
N ASP A 434 15.05 29.73 -5.20
CA ASP A 434 13.83 28.97 -5.52
C ASP A 434 12.97 28.79 -4.25
N PRO A 435 11.63 28.91 -4.35
CA PRO A 435 10.75 28.61 -3.22
C PRO A 435 10.89 27.17 -2.70
N ASP A 436 11.27 26.20 -3.54
CA ASP A 436 11.42 24.81 -3.13
C ASP A 436 12.79 24.55 -2.47
N PRO A 437 12.83 24.04 -1.22
CA PRO A 437 14.10 23.77 -0.52
C PRO A 437 14.97 22.71 -1.20
N SER A 438 14.39 21.76 -1.95
CA SER A 438 15.18 20.74 -2.65
C SER A 438 16.02 21.34 -3.78
N ILE A 439 15.53 22.39 -4.43
CA ILE A 439 16.23 23.09 -5.51
C ILE A 439 17.33 23.97 -4.92
N ARG A 440 17.03 24.70 -3.84
CA ARG A 440 18.04 25.48 -3.10
C ARG A 440 19.17 24.60 -2.58
N ALA A 441 18.85 23.43 -2.04
CA ALA A 441 19.83 22.47 -1.54
C ALA A 441 20.81 22.01 -2.64
N VAL A 442 20.32 21.72 -3.85
CA VAL A 442 21.20 21.37 -5.00
C VAL A 442 22.17 22.51 -5.30
N ALA A 443 21.68 23.75 -5.37
CA ALA A 443 22.52 24.89 -5.68
C ALA A 443 23.57 25.15 -4.59
N LEU A 444 23.18 25.09 -3.32
CA LEU A 444 24.07 25.26 -2.18
C LEU A 444 25.15 24.17 -2.13
N ALA A 445 24.79 22.91 -2.37
CA ALA A 445 25.75 21.81 -2.42
C ALA A 445 26.76 21.99 -3.57
N ALA A 446 26.33 22.50 -4.72
CA ALA A 446 27.22 22.85 -5.82
C ALA A 446 28.22 23.94 -5.42
N ARG A 447 27.76 25.00 -4.74
CA ARG A 447 28.62 26.09 -4.23
C ARG A 447 29.62 25.63 -3.18
N VAL A 448 29.24 24.70 -2.30
CA VAL A 448 30.19 24.08 -1.36
C VAL A 448 31.24 23.26 -2.10
N SER A 449 30.83 22.49 -3.11
CA SER A 449 31.74 21.66 -3.91
C SER A 449 32.72 22.49 -4.73
N SER A 450 32.32 23.66 -5.23
CA SER A 450 33.19 24.58 -5.98
C SER A 450 34.01 25.50 -5.08
N GLY A 451 33.66 25.64 -3.80
CA GLY A 451 34.31 26.55 -2.86
C GLY A 451 33.81 28.00 -2.93
N ASP A 452 32.73 28.27 -3.66
CA ASP A 452 32.23 29.63 -3.92
C ASP A 452 31.19 30.12 -2.90
N LEU A 453 30.83 29.31 -1.90
CA LEU A 453 29.82 29.70 -0.90
C LEU A 453 30.41 30.67 0.14
N PRO A 454 29.94 31.93 0.24
CA PRO A 454 30.45 32.89 1.22
C PRO A 454 30.21 32.42 2.67
N PRO A 455 31.11 32.74 3.63
CA PRO A 455 30.98 32.33 5.03
C PRO A 455 29.65 32.73 5.67
N ASP A 456 29.18 33.97 5.45
CA ASP A 456 27.91 34.46 6.00
C ASP A 456 26.70 33.71 5.44
N ALA A 457 26.74 33.39 4.13
CA ALA A 457 25.69 32.62 3.47
C ALA A 457 25.66 31.18 3.98
N ARG A 458 26.83 30.58 4.23
CA ARG A 458 26.94 29.26 4.86
C ARG A 458 26.39 29.28 6.28
N ALA A 459 26.76 30.28 7.09
CA ALA A 459 26.26 30.41 8.46
C ALA A 459 24.73 30.54 8.49
N ALA A 460 24.15 31.33 7.58
CA ALA A 460 22.71 31.45 7.44
C ALA A 460 22.04 30.11 7.04
N ALA A 461 22.64 29.37 6.11
CA ALA A 461 22.12 28.07 5.67
C ALA A 461 22.23 26.99 6.77
N LEU A 462 23.31 26.98 7.57
CA LEU A 462 23.45 26.10 8.74
C LEU A 462 22.43 26.42 9.84
N ALA A 463 21.91 27.64 9.89
CA ALA A 463 20.86 28.05 10.81
C ALA A 463 19.43 27.85 10.25
N ASP A 464 19.27 27.36 9.02
CA ASP A 464 17.95 27.15 8.40
C ASP A 464 17.17 26.05 9.14
N ASP A 465 15.86 26.24 9.31
CA ASP A 465 14.96 25.24 9.89
C ASP A 465 14.97 23.92 9.11
N ASP A 466 15.15 23.96 7.79
CA ASP A 466 15.01 22.83 6.90
C ASP A 466 16.29 21.96 6.86
N PRO A 467 16.23 20.67 7.24
CA PRO A 467 17.40 19.81 7.29
C PRO A 467 18.06 19.57 5.94
N TRP A 468 17.33 19.70 4.81
CA TRP A 468 17.95 19.59 3.49
C TRP A 468 18.90 20.75 3.19
N ILE A 469 18.57 21.96 3.65
CA ILE A 469 19.41 23.14 3.47
C ILE A 469 20.65 23.02 4.34
N ARG A 470 20.48 22.68 5.63
CA ARG A 470 21.61 22.47 6.55
C ARG A 470 22.56 21.39 6.04
N ALA A 471 22.04 20.24 5.63
CA ALA A 471 22.87 19.15 5.12
C ALA A 471 23.60 19.49 3.81
N ALA A 472 22.99 20.29 2.93
CA ALA A 472 23.61 20.69 1.66
C ALA A 472 24.85 21.58 1.82
N VAL A 473 24.97 22.29 2.96
CA VAL A 473 26.09 23.19 3.22
C VAL A 473 27.13 22.64 4.19
N LEU A 474 26.99 21.36 4.59
CA LEU A 474 27.97 20.71 5.44
C LEU A 474 29.31 20.56 4.71
N ASP A 475 30.37 21.05 5.34
CA ASP A 475 31.75 20.74 5.02
C ASP A 475 32.39 19.98 6.20
N PRO A 476 33.63 19.49 6.06
CA PRO A 476 34.27 18.74 7.14
C PRO A 476 34.28 19.47 8.49
N VAL A 477 34.53 20.79 8.50
CA VAL A 477 34.62 21.59 9.73
C VAL A 477 33.24 21.81 10.37
N ALA A 478 32.25 22.26 9.60
CA ALA A 478 30.89 22.46 10.11
C ALA A 478 30.25 21.15 10.59
N SER A 479 30.68 20.01 10.05
CA SER A 479 30.17 18.69 10.41
C SER A 479 30.54 18.25 11.82
N LEU A 480 31.63 18.77 12.39
CA LEU A 480 32.02 18.52 13.78
C LEU A 480 30.92 18.98 14.75
N ALA A 481 30.42 20.21 14.58
CA ALA A 481 29.35 20.77 15.41
C ALA A 481 27.98 20.12 15.12
N ALA A 482 27.67 19.90 13.84
CA ALA A 482 26.38 19.35 13.42
C ALA A 482 26.18 17.89 13.88
N ALA A 483 27.22 17.05 13.85
CA ALA A 483 27.14 15.67 14.34
C ALA A 483 26.73 15.59 15.83
N VAL A 484 27.18 16.57 16.62
CA VAL A 484 26.94 16.63 18.06
C VAL A 484 25.56 17.18 18.39
N SER A 485 25.16 18.30 17.76
CA SER A 485 24.06 19.13 18.28
C SER A 485 22.88 19.39 17.33
N ASP A 486 22.92 18.96 16.06
CA ASP A 486 21.80 19.23 15.15
C ASP A 486 20.48 18.60 15.65
N PRO A 487 19.35 19.33 15.61
CA PRO A 487 18.07 18.81 16.10
C PRO A 487 17.48 17.67 15.26
N ASP A 488 17.94 17.49 14.01
CA ASP A 488 17.48 16.46 13.10
C ASP A 488 18.46 15.27 13.05
N PRO A 489 18.05 14.06 13.50
CA PRO A 489 18.94 12.90 13.51
C PRO A 489 19.51 12.53 12.14
N TRP A 490 18.80 12.79 11.04
CA TRP A 490 19.30 12.49 9.70
C TRP A 490 20.48 13.41 9.34
N VAL A 491 20.42 14.70 9.69
CA VAL A 491 21.54 15.63 9.49
C VAL A 491 22.75 15.22 10.32
N ARG A 492 22.54 14.81 11.58
CA ARG A 492 23.62 14.30 12.44
C ARG A 492 24.34 13.10 11.81
N ARG A 493 23.59 12.17 11.21
CA ARG A 493 24.17 11.02 10.49
C ARG A 493 25.00 11.46 9.28
N GLN A 494 24.50 12.41 8.47
CA GLN A 494 25.26 12.96 7.34
C GLN A 494 26.57 13.61 7.81
N ALA A 495 26.49 14.42 8.87
CA ALA A 495 27.64 15.13 9.44
C ALA A 495 28.71 14.15 9.96
N VAL A 496 28.35 13.16 10.78
CA VAL A 496 29.35 12.21 11.32
C VAL A 496 29.98 11.35 10.21
N THR A 497 29.23 11.03 9.15
CA THR A 497 29.79 10.33 7.97
C THR A 497 30.81 11.19 7.25
N LEU A 498 30.58 12.51 7.13
CA LEU A 498 31.54 13.41 6.52
C LEU A 498 32.79 13.60 7.39
N VAL A 499 32.62 13.74 8.71
CA VAL A 499 33.75 13.76 9.66
C VAL A 499 34.56 12.48 9.53
N PHE A 500 33.92 11.30 9.55
CA PHE A 500 34.61 10.02 9.40
C PHE A 500 35.42 9.93 8.09
N ARG A 501 34.86 10.37 6.96
CA ARG A 501 35.54 10.32 5.67
C ARG A 501 36.75 11.26 5.58
N HIS A 502 36.71 12.39 6.29
CA HIS A 502 37.69 13.47 6.15
C HIS A 502 38.45 13.77 7.45
N HIS A 503 38.46 12.84 8.41
CA HIS A 503 39.05 13.06 9.73
C HIS A 503 40.54 13.42 9.67
N ASP A 504 41.29 12.86 8.72
CA ASP A 504 42.71 13.18 8.49
C ASP A 504 42.98 14.65 8.13
N ALA A 505 41.98 15.35 7.59
CA ALA A 505 42.07 16.76 7.19
C ALA A 505 41.52 17.72 8.25
N LEU A 506 41.11 17.21 9.42
CA LEU A 506 40.52 17.99 10.52
C LEU A 506 41.46 18.02 11.73
N PRO A 507 41.34 19.03 12.62
CA PRO A 507 42.10 19.04 13.86
C PRO A 507 41.79 17.79 14.71
N PRO A 508 42.79 16.95 15.06
CA PRO A 508 42.56 15.70 15.78
C PRO A 508 41.80 15.87 17.10
N GLU A 509 42.05 16.97 17.81
CA GLU A 509 41.39 17.33 19.06
C GLU A 509 39.88 17.57 18.89
N ASP A 510 39.49 18.20 17.78
CA ASP A 510 38.08 18.49 17.49
C ASP A 510 37.34 17.23 17.04
N VAL A 511 37.98 16.40 16.20
CA VAL A 511 37.46 15.10 15.79
C VAL A 511 37.23 14.22 17.03
N HIS A 512 38.23 14.19 17.92
CA HIS A 512 38.17 13.44 19.16
C HIS A 512 37.02 13.91 20.07
N ALA A 513 36.90 15.23 20.27
CA ALA A 513 35.81 15.80 21.06
C ALA A 513 34.43 15.48 20.48
N ALA A 514 34.27 15.60 19.15
CA ALA A 514 33.03 15.24 18.46
C ALA A 514 32.71 13.74 18.58
N ALA A 515 33.71 12.87 18.47
CA ALA A 515 33.56 11.43 18.60
C ALA A 515 33.14 11.04 20.03
N LEU A 516 33.78 11.60 21.06
CA LEU A 516 33.38 11.39 22.46
C LEU A 516 31.93 11.82 22.73
N ALA A 517 31.51 12.97 22.18
CA ALA A 517 30.13 13.42 22.29
C ALA A 517 29.15 12.49 21.55
N CYS A 518 29.51 12.02 20.36
CA CYS A 518 28.70 11.07 19.59
C CYS A 518 28.60 9.68 20.24
N ALA A 519 29.63 9.24 20.98
CA ALA A 519 29.61 7.98 21.75
C ALA A 519 28.50 7.96 22.83
N LEU A 520 28.02 9.13 23.26
CA LEU A 520 26.92 9.27 24.23
C LEU A 520 25.57 9.54 23.57
N ALA A 521 25.50 9.62 22.24
CA ALA A 521 24.27 9.94 21.53
C ALA A 521 23.24 8.81 21.63
N PRO A 522 21.93 9.11 21.66
CA PRO A 522 20.88 8.08 21.66
C PRO A 522 20.83 7.27 20.36
N ASP A 523 21.35 7.81 19.26
CA ASP A 523 21.39 7.14 17.96
C ASP A 523 22.54 6.12 17.87
N PRO A 524 22.25 4.82 17.70
CA PRO A 524 23.29 3.79 17.58
C PRO A 524 24.22 4.00 16.38
N PHE A 525 23.76 4.62 15.30
CA PHE A 525 24.62 4.89 14.14
C PHE A 525 25.75 5.88 14.49
N LEU A 526 25.41 6.95 15.22
CA LEU A 526 26.40 7.93 15.69
C LEU A 526 27.40 7.30 16.65
N ARG A 527 26.93 6.43 17.54
CA ARG A 527 27.79 5.70 18.48
C ARG A 527 28.73 4.73 17.79
N ALA A 528 28.26 4.04 16.75
CA ALA A 528 29.12 3.15 15.96
C ALA A 528 30.20 3.94 15.20
N ARG A 529 29.82 5.06 14.54
CA ARG A 529 30.79 5.94 13.86
C ARG A 529 31.76 6.61 14.84
N ALA A 530 31.32 6.92 16.05
CA ALA A 530 32.18 7.40 17.12
C ALA A 530 33.24 6.36 17.51
N ALA A 531 32.89 5.07 17.60
CA ALA A 531 33.85 4.02 17.87
C ALA A 531 34.94 3.94 16.78
N ASP A 532 34.55 4.05 15.51
CA ASP A 532 35.51 4.06 14.39
C ASP A 532 36.45 5.28 14.46
N LEU A 533 35.93 6.46 14.84
CA LEU A 533 36.71 7.70 14.99
C LEU A 533 37.62 7.73 16.22
N LEU A 534 37.32 6.92 17.24
CA LEU A 534 38.14 6.78 18.45
C LEU A 534 39.20 5.67 18.31
N ALA A 535 39.25 4.97 17.18
CA ALA A 535 40.26 3.96 16.91
C ALA A 535 41.67 4.61 16.91
N PRO A 536 42.68 3.95 17.52
CA PRO A 536 43.98 4.58 17.73
C PRO A 536 44.80 4.66 16.44
N SER A 537 45.52 5.78 16.27
CA SER A 537 46.55 5.93 15.23
C SER A 537 47.99 5.82 15.77
N ASP A 538 48.29 6.20 17.03
CA ASP A 538 49.63 6.03 17.65
C ASP A 538 49.60 5.89 19.21
N GLU A 539 48.81 6.69 19.93
CA GLU A 539 48.57 6.56 21.39
C GLU A 539 47.07 6.67 21.67
N LEU A 540 46.49 5.80 22.52
CA LEU A 540 45.06 5.82 22.84
C LEU A 540 44.80 6.60 24.15
N PRO A 541 44.15 7.79 24.11
CA PRO A 541 43.85 8.54 25.32
C PRO A 541 42.94 7.74 26.26
N ARG A 542 43.15 7.88 27.58
CA ARG A 542 42.38 7.16 28.63
C ARG A 542 40.87 7.35 28.47
N GLU A 543 40.42 8.51 27.98
CA GLU A 543 39.01 8.82 27.73
C GLU A 543 38.43 8.04 26.54
N SER A 544 39.21 7.85 25.47
CA SER A 544 38.82 7.00 24.33
C SER A 544 38.68 5.55 24.73
N LEU A 545 39.63 5.03 25.49
CA LEU A 545 39.56 3.67 26.00
C LEU A 545 38.29 3.45 26.85
N ARG A 546 37.98 4.40 27.75
CA ARG A 546 36.74 4.38 28.54
C ARG A 546 35.49 4.37 27.64
N ALA A 547 35.45 5.21 26.61
CA ALA A 547 34.34 5.30 25.68
C ALA A 547 34.17 3.99 24.88
N LEU A 548 35.24 3.46 24.28
CA LEU A 548 35.23 2.20 23.53
C LEU A 548 34.79 1.02 24.39
N LEU A 549 35.27 0.94 25.64
CA LEU A 549 34.84 -0.08 26.59
C LEU A 549 33.34 -0.01 26.88
N ARG A 550 32.77 1.18 27.12
CA ARG A 550 31.32 1.35 27.26
C ARG A 550 30.56 0.93 26.00
N LEU A 551 31.06 1.33 24.82
CA LEU A 551 30.45 0.99 23.53
C LEU A 551 30.51 -0.52 23.24
N SER A 552 31.51 -1.24 23.75
CA SER A 552 31.58 -2.70 23.62
C SER A 552 30.44 -3.44 24.34
N GLN A 553 29.77 -2.77 25.30
CA GLN A 553 28.59 -3.26 26.00
C GLN A 553 27.27 -2.67 25.49
N ASP A 554 27.28 -1.96 24.35
CA ASP A 554 26.08 -1.32 23.81
C ASP A 554 24.98 -2.35 23.49
N ARG A 555 23.71 -1.94 23.58
CA ARG A 555 22.58 -2.81 23.23
C ARG A 555 22.51 -3.09 21.73
N ALA A 556 22.93 -2.15 20.90
CA ALA A 556 22.94 -2.27 19.45
C ALA A 556 24.13 -3.11 18.96
N PRO A 557 23.90 -4.21 18.21
CA PRO A 557 24.97 -5.06 17.70
C PRO A 557 26.02 -4.33 16.87
N MET A 558 25.61 -3.37 16.03
CA MET A 558 26.53 -2.59 15.19
C MET A 558 27.55 -1.78 16.01
N VAL A 559 27.13 -1.24 17.16
CA VAL A 559 27.99 -0.42 18.02
C VAL A 559 29.02 -1.31 18.71
N ARG A 560 28.59 -2.48 19.21
CA ARG A 560 29.51 -3.45 19.81
C ARG A 560 30.55 -3.94 18.82
N ALA A 561 30.16 -4.21 17.57
CA ALA A 561 31.07 -4.64 16.52
C ALA A 561 32.10 -3.57 16.18
N ALA A 562 31.68 -2.31 16.00
CA ALA A 562 32.60 -1.19 15.74
C ALA A 562 33.57 -0.96 16.91
N ALA A 563 33.07 -0.96 18.15
CA ALA A 563 33.90 -0.84 19.34
C ALA A 563 34.89 -2.00 19.51
N ALA A 564 34.45 -3.23 19.23
CA ALA A 564 35.33 -4.39 19.26
C ALA A 564 36.45 -4.30 18.23
N SER A 565 36.12 -3.91 17.00
CA SER A 565 37.13 -3.69 15.95
C SER A 565 38.16 -2.62 16.35
N ALA A 566 37.72 -1.51 16.95
CA ALA A 566 38.61 -0.45 17.41
C ALA A 566 39.51 -0.90 18.59
N LEU A 567 38.96 -1.65 19.54
CA LEU A 567 39.73 -2.21 20.66
C LEU A 567 40.74 -3.25 20.17
N GLU A 568 40.36 -4.16 19.27
CA GLU A 568 41.27 -5.15 18.68
C GLU A 568 42.41 -4.53 17.89
N ALA A 569 42.16 -3.40 17.23
CA ALA A 569 43.19 -2.65 16.52
C ALA A 569 44.12 -1.86 17.45
N THR A 570 43.86 -1.80 18.77
CA THR A 570 44.64 -1.01 19.72
C THR A 570 45.98 -1.68 20.08
N PRO A 571 47.14 -1.06 19.74
CA PRO A 571 48.44 -1.58 20.14
C PRO A 571 48.58 -1.62 21.67
N GLY A 572 49.07 -2.74 22.21
CA GLY A 572 49.28 -2.88 23.65
C GLY A 572 48.00 -2.77 24.49
N LEU A 573 46.83 -3.14 23.96
CA LEU A 573 45.55 -3.06 24.65
C LEU A 573 45.61 -3.64 26.07
N GLU A 574 46.26 -4.79 26.24
CA GLU A 574 46.41 -5.46 27.54
C GLU A 574 47.04 -4.56 28.61
N ASP A 575 48.12 -3.84 28.26
CA ASP A 575 48.81 -2.93 29.18
C ASP A 575 47.92 -1.74 29.55
N HIS A 576 47.17 -1.20 28.59
CA HIS A 576 46.22 -0.12 28.83
C HIS A 576 45.07 -0.56 29.75
N LEU A 577 44.55 -1.79 29.58
CA LEU A 577 43.52 -2.35 30.45
C LEU A 577 44.03 -2.57 31.88
N LEU A 578 45.27 -3.06 32.02
CA LEU A 578 45.91 -3.24 33.33
C LEU A 578 46.13 -1.90 34.04
N ALA A 579 46.62 -0.88 33.32
CA ALA A 579 46.77 0.47 33.85
C ALA A 579 45.43 1.09 34.26
N LEU A 580 44.34 0.81 33.53
CA LEU A 580 43.00 1.28 33.86
C LEU A 580 42.45 0.63 35.15
N LEU A 581 42.83 -0.63 35.40
CA LEU A 581 42.41 -1.43 36.55
C LEU A 581 43.35 -1.28 37.76
N ASP A 582 44.36 -0.42 37.69
CA ASP A 582 45.34 -0.21 38.77
C ASP A 582 44.65 0.18 40.10
N PRO A 583 44.83 -0.62 41.18
CA PRO A 583 44.28 -0.31 42.50
C PRO A 583 44.75 1.03 43.09
N GLN A 584 45.90 1.56 42.66
CA GLN A 584 46.42 2.84 43.11
C GLN A 584 45.69 4.03 42.47
N THR A 585 45.09 3.85 41.29
CA THR A 585 44.31 4.87 40.58
C THR A 585 42.99 4.30 40.06
N PRO A 586 42.10 3.86 40.96
CA PRO A 586 40.96 3.02 40.61
C PRO A 586 39.99 3.74 39.66
N GLU A 587 39.66 3.08 38.55
CA GLU A 587 38.57 3.50 37.67
C GLU A 587 37.24 3.50 38.44
N PRO A 588 36.54 4.64 38.61
CA PRO A 588 35.29 4.71 39.37
C PRO A 588 34.08 4.12 38.63
N ASP A 589 34.12 4.00 37.30
CA ASP A 589 32.99 3.46 36.53
C ASP A 589 33.00 1.92 36.49
N GLU A 590 32.12 1.31 37.29
CA GLU A 590 31.95 -0.15 37.35
C GLU A 590 31.62 -0.79 35.99
N ALA A 591 30.94 -0.09 35.07
CA ALA A 591 30.64 -0.63 33.74
C ALA A 591 31.89 -0.67 32.84
N VAL A 592 32.76 0.33 32.95
CA VAL A 592 34.07 0.35 32.27
C VAL A 592 34.95 -0.76 32.82
N ARG A 593 35.03 -0.93 34.14
CA ARG A 593 35.79 -2.03 34.77
C ARG A 593 35.31 -3.40 34.32
N THR A 594 33.99 -3.61 34.33
CA THR A 594 33.32 -4.83 33.86
C THR A 594 33.70 -5.15 32.41
N SER A 595 33.68 -4.14 31.54
CA SER A 595 34.11 -4.25 30.14
C SER A 595 35.60 -4.59 30.04
N ALA A 596 36.44 -3.87 30.79
CA ALA A 596 37.89 -4.06 30.78
C ALA A 596 38.26 -5.50 31.17
N TYR A 597 37.63 -6.05 32.22
CA TYR A 597 37.80 -7.45 32.57
C TYR A 597 37.30 -8.40 31.49
N THR A 598 36.15 -8.12 30.86
CA THR A 598 35.63 -8.96 29.77
C THR A 598 36.64 -9.08 28.62
N TRP A 599 37.30 -7.96 28.27
CA TRP A 599 38.34 -7.93 27.24
C TRP A 599 39.65 -8.58 27.70
N LEU A 600 40.09 -8.32 28.93
CA LEU A 600 41.33 -8.87 29.50
C LEU A 600 41.27 -10.40 29.69
N LEU A 601 40.07 -10.95 29.87
CA LEU A 601 39.84 -12.36 30.15
C LEU A 601 39.40 -13.19 28.94
N ARG A 602 39.24 -12.57 27.76
CA ARG A 602 38.61 -13.19 26.58
C ARG A 602 39.33 -14.44 26.06
N ASP A 603 40.65 -14.50 26.21
CA ASP A 603 41.48 -15.59 25.68
C ASP A 603 41.47 -16.83 26.59
N GLY A 604 41.01 -16.68 27.85
CA GLY A 604 40.84 -17.79 28.79
C GLY A 604 42.12 -18.54 29.14
N ASP A 605 43.29 -17.93 28.92
CA ASP A 605 44.59 -18.52 29.21
C ASP A 605 44.94 -18.51 30.72
N ASP A 606 46.07 -19.10 31.09
CA ASP A 606 46.47 -19.23 32.49
C ASP A 606 46.67 -17.84 33.16
N ARG A 607 47.07 -16.82 32.39
CA ARG A 607 47.21 -15.43 32.86
C ARG A 607 45.85 -14.80 33.14
N ALA A 608 44.88 -14.98 32.25
CA ALA A 608 43.50 -14.55 32.42
C ALA A 608 42.87 -15.21 33.66
N LEU A 609 43.03 -16.52 33.83
CA LEU A 609 42.51 -17.24 35.00
C LEU A 609 43.11 -16.73 36.33
N ALA A 610 44.43 -16.46 36.34
CA ALA A 610 45.10 -15.86 37.50
C ALA A 610 44.55 -14.46 37.83
N ARG A 611 44.34 -13.62 36.81
CA ARG A 611 43.74 -12.28 36.96
C ARG A 611 42.31 -12.32 37.48
N LEU A 612 41.49 -13.22 36.95
CA LEU A 612 40.11 -13.43 37.41
C LEU A 612 40.07 -13.85 38.88
N ALA A 613 40.94 -14.78 39.30
CA ALA A 613 41.02 -15.22 40.68
C ALA A 613 41.47 -14.08 41.63
N ALA A 614 42.42 -13.25 41.20
CA ALA A 614 42.85 -12.09 41.96
C ALA A 614 41.73 -11.04 42.12
N ALA A 615 40.96 -10.78 41.04
CA ALA A 615 39.85 -9.83 41.06
C ALA A 615 38.63 -10.31 41.88
N LEU A 616 38.45 -11.62 42.03
CA LEU A 616 37.38 -12.21 42.86
C LEU A 616 37.75 -12.31 44.35
N ALA A 617 38.99 -11.98 44.74
CA ALA A 617 39.43 -12.01 46.12
C ALA A 617 38.62 -11.02 47.00
N PRO A 618 38.45 -11.32 48.31
CA PRO A 618 37.69 -10.45 49.21
C PRO A 618 38.21 -9.01 49.22
N GLY A 619 37.34 -8.05 48.91
CA GLY A 619 37.68 -6.62 48.90
C GLY A 619 38.48 -6.14 47.68
N ALA A 620 38.74 -7.00 46.68
CA ALA A 620 39.46 -6.62 45.47
C ALA A 620 38.62 -5.77 44.51
N GLU A 621 37.32 -6.08 44.38
CA GLU A 621 36.41 -5.39 43.46
C GLU A 621 35.07 -5.00 44.12
N ALA A 622 34.40 -4.01 43.52
CA ALA A 622 33.05 -3.62 43.89
C ALA A 622 32.02 -4.71 43.55
N ALA A 623 30.84 -4.64 44.17
CA ALA A 623 29.85 -5.71 44.12
C ALA A 623 29.32 -6.01 42.71
N LEU A 624 29.12 -5.00 41.84
CA LEU A 624 28.59 -5.25 40.48
C LEU A 624 29.66 -5.87 39.58
N VAL A 625 30.90 -5.36 39.66
CA VAL A 625 32.05 -5.92 38.93
C VAL A 625 32.26 -7.37 39.36
N LYS A 626 32.26 -7.64 40.67
CA LYS A 626 32.38 -9.00 41.22
C LYS A 626 31.27 -9.91 40.69
N ALA A 627 30.02 -9.47 40.70
CA ALA A 627 28.90 -10.27 40.19
C ALA A 627 29.05 -10.61 38.69
N HIS A 628 29.57 -9.68 37.89
CA HIS A 628 29.89 -9.96 36.48
C HIS A 628 31.02 -10.97 36.32
N LEU A 629 32.11 -10.82 37.09
CA LEU A 629 33.23 -11.77 37.09
C LEU A 629 32.79 -13.18 37.51
N GLU A 630 31.91 -13.29 38.51
CA GLU A 630 31.29 -14.56 38.91
C GLU A 630 30.44 -15.14 37.76
N ALA A 631 29.68 -14.30 37.04
CA ALA A 631 28.91 -14.75 35.86
C ALA A 631 29.81 -15.26 34.71
N LEU A 632 30.98 -14.64 34.49
CA LEU A 632 31.95 -15.11 33.47
C LEU A 632 32.48 -16.52 33.78
N THR A 633 32.50 -16.94 35.06
CA THR A 633 32.89 -18.32 35.40
C THR A 633 31.94 -19.38 34.83
N LEU A 634 30.69 -19.03 34.51
CA LEU A 634 29.71 -19.97 33.95
C LEU A 634 30.05 -20.43 32.54
N VAL A 635 30.81 -19.63 31.78
CA VAL A 635 31.23 -19.96 30.42
C VAL A 635 32.61 -20.59 30.34
N LEU A 636 33.32 -20.72 31.49
CA LEU A 636 34.63 -21.37 31.54
C LEU A 636 34.49 -22.89 31.41
N PRO A 637 35.38 -23.56 30.64
CA PRO A 637 35.41 -25.01 30.56
C PRO A 637 35.90 -25.64 31.87
N ASP A 638 35.55 -26.90 32.14
CA ASP A 638 35.86 -27.54 33.43
C ASP A 638 37.38 -27.63 33.70
N GLU A 639 38.19 -27.70 32.66
CA GLU A 639 39.66 -27.67 32.72
C GLU A 639 40.20 -26.39 33.39
N ALA A 640 39.51 -25.26 33.26
CA ALA A 640 39.91 -23.99 33.87
C ALA A 640 39.91 -24.06 35.41
N PHE A 641 38.97 -24.81 36.00
CA PHE A 641 38.88 -25.00 37.45
C PHE A 641 39.92 -25.99 37.98
N THR A 642 40.40 -26.89 37.13
CA THR A 642 41.55 -27.74 37.46
C THR A 642 42.83 -26.91 37.57
N LYS A 643 43.01 -25.95 36.65
CA LYS A 643 44.17 -25.05 36.63
C LYS A 643 44.14 -23.99 37.73
N GLN A 644 42.95 -23.48 38.06
CA GLN A 644 42.76 -22.49 39.12
C GLN A 644 41.58 -22.86 40.06
N PRO A 645 41.82 -23.74 41.04
CA PRO A 645 40.77 -24.30 41.91
C PRO A 645 39.98 -23.28 42.72
N SER A 646 40.58 -22.13 43.05
CA SER A 646 39.91 -21.06 43.81
C SER A 646 38.69 -20.49 43.08
N LEU A 647 38.64 -20.56 41.75
CA LEU A 647 37.50 -20.07 40.95
C LEU A 647 36.24 -20.92 41.13
N LEU A 648 36.38 -22.18 41.56
CA LEU A 648 35.24 -23.09 41.73
C LEU A 648 34.26 -22.58 42.80
N ALA A 649 34.77 -21.93 43.85
CA ALA A 649 33.95 -21.35 44.91
C ALA A 649 33.10 -20.15 44.45
N HIS A 650 33.45 -19.56 43.30
CA HIS A 650 32.79 -18.41 42.71
C HIS A 650 31.86 -18.78 41.55
N ARG A 651 31.85 -20.05 41.12
CA ARG A 651 30.90 -20.53 40.11
C ARG A 651 29.50 -20.48 40.72
N PRO A 652 28.58 -19.63 40.21
CA PRO A 652 27.22 -19.62 40.71
C PRO A 652 26.66 -21.04 40.61
N ALA A 653 26.13 -21.58 41.71
CA ALA A 653 25.41 -22.85 41.66
C ALA A 653 24.34 -22.68 40.57
N SER A 654 24.38 -23.50 39.53
CA SER A 654 23.31 -23.50 38.53
C SER A 654 21.99 -23.56 39.30
N PRO A 655 21.08 -22.57 39.15
CA PRO A 655 19.73 -22.80 39.64
C PRO A 655 19.26 -24.10 38.98
N PRO A 656 18.61 -25.02 39.72
CA PRO A 656 18.03 -26.19 39.10
C PRO A 656 17.21 -25.72 37.90
N PRO A 657 17.20 -26.48 36.78
CA PRO A 657 16.43 -26.10 35.61
C PRO A 657 15.04 -25.72 36.08
N THR A 658 14.72 -24.44 35.93
CA THR A 658 13.36 -23.96 36.18
C THR A 658 12.47 -24.76 35.24
N GLU A 659 11.34 -25.20 35.79
CA GLU A 659 10.34 -26.03 35.11
C GLU A 659 10.23 -25.74 33.61
N PRO A 660 9.97 -26.77 32.77
CA PRO A 660 9.64 -26.54 31.36
C PRO A 660 8.59 -25.43 31.27
N PRO A 661 8.62 -24.57 30.22
CA PRO A 661 7.82 -23.35 30.17
C PRO A 661 6.41 -23.69 30.63
N ARG A 662 6.00 -23.11 31.76
CA ARG A 662 4.65 -23.29 32.29
C ARG A 662 3.73 -23.20 31.10
N ARG A 663 2.93 -24.24 30.87
CA ARG A 663 1.77 -24.16 29.98
C ARG A 663 1.12 -22.84 30.33
N ARG A 664 1.22 -21.87 29.43
CA ARG A 664 0.54 -20.59 29.58
C ARG A 664 -0.91 -21.00 29.82
N ALA A 665 -1.44 -20.68 30.99
CA ALA A 665 -2.81 -21.02 31.33
C ALA A 665 -3.65 -20.60 30.12
N VAL A 666 -4.43 -21.54 29.58
CA VAL A 666 -5.52 -21.19 28.69
C VAL A 666 -6.28 -20.13 29.48
N PRO A 667 -6.33 -18.86 29.03
CA PRO A 667 -7.15 -17.89 29.73
C PRO A 667 -8.54 -18.53 29.80
N PRO A 668 -9.17 -18.60 30.98
CA PRO A 668 -10.48 -19.19 31.10
C PRO A 668 -11.36 -18.54 30.03
N ARG A 669 -12.15 -19.37 29.32
CA ARG A 669 -13.18 -18.86 28.42
C ARG A 669 -13.86 -17.71 29.17
N PRO A 670 -13.96 -16.48 28.61
CA PRO A 670 -14.73 -15.47 29.28
C PRO A 670 -16.13 -16.04 29.48
N GLU A 671 -16.52 -16.26 30.75
CA GLU A 671 -17.87 -16.66 31.10
C GLU A 671 -18.82 -15.63 30.46
N GLY A 672 -19.80 -16.10 29.68
CA GLY A 672 -20.83 -15.21 29.11
C GLY A 672 -20.85 -15.04 27.58
N VAL A 673 -19.99 -15.68 26.78
CA VAL A 673 -20.13 -15.65 25.30
C VAL A 673 -21.15 -16.71 24.83
N LEU A 674 -22.32 -16.26 24.36
CA LEU A 674 -23.37 -17.13 23.83
C LEU A 674 -23.02 -17.63 22.42
N LEU A 675 -22.52 -18.87 22.33
CA LEU A 675 -22.41 -19.56 21.04
C LEU A 675 -23.80 -19.95 20.52
N ARG A 676 -24.00 -19.83 19.22
CA ARG A 676 -25.29 -20.04 18.54
C ARG A 676 -25.18 -21.21 17.56
N PRO A 677 -26.21 -22.06 17.43
CA PRO A 677 -26.21 -23.13 16.44
C PRO A 677 -26.23 -22.56 15.02
N LEU A 678 -25.40 -23.14 14.16
CA LEU A 678 -25.44 -22.87 12.73
C LEU A 678 -26.42 -23.84 12.06
N GLY A 679 -27.71 -23.56 12.19
CA GLY A 679 -28.77 -24.46 11.71
C GLY A 679 -28.67 -25.84 12.36
N THR A 680 -28.86 -26.89 11.57
CA THR A 680 -28.74 -28.30 11.98
C THR A 680 -27.37 -28.91 11.68
N THR A 681 -26.36 -28.09 11.33
CA THR A 681 -25.01 -28.58 10.97
C THR A 681 -24.23 -29.21 12.13
N GLY A 682 -24.68 -29.03 13.37
CA GLY A 682 -23.93 -29.39 14.59
C GLY A 682 -22.78 -28.44 14.92
N LEU A 683 -22.57 -27.37 14.14
CA LEU A 683 -21.58 -26.33 14.43
C LEU A 683 -22.16 -25.27 15.37
N LEU A 684 -21.32 -24.80 16.29
CA LEU A 684 -21.61 -23.66 17.17
C LEU A 684 -20.71 -22.48 16.79
N VAL A 685 -21.31 -21.32 16.53
CA VAL A 685 -20.62 -20.10 16.10
C VAL A 685 -20.82 -18.96 17.08
N SER A 686 -19.79 -18.14 17.27
CA SER A 686 -19.90 -16.85 17.97
C SER A 686 -20.85 -15.92 17.22
N PRO A 687 -21.49 -14.94 17.91
CA PRO A 687 -22.41 -14.00 17.24
C PRO A 687 -21.76 -13.24 16.07
N LEU A 688 -20.44 -13.04 16.13
CA LEU A 688 -19.66 -12.44 15.05
C LEU A 688 -18.83 -13.50 14.32
N VAL A 689 -18.80 -13.38 12.99
CA VAL A 689 -17.81 -14.01 12.12
C VAL A 689 -16.83 -12.94 11.68
N VAL A 690 -15.55 -13.06 12.05
CA VAL A 690 -14.54 -12.04 11.72
C VAL A 690 -13.94 -12.32 10.35
N SER A 691 -14.03 -11.35 9.44
CA SER A 691 -13.45 -11.42 8.10
C SER A 691 -11.97 -11.08 8.10
N GLY A 692 -11.19 -11.77 7.25
CA GLY A 692 -9.80 -11.41 6.96
C GLY A 692 -9.61 -10.19 6.05
N ALA A 693 -10.71 -9.52 5.64
CA ALA A 693 -10.66 -8.34 4.78
C ALA A 693 -10.10 -7.10 5.51
N HIS A 694 -9.73 -6.07 4.73
CA HIS A 694 -9.34 -4.73 5.20
C HIS A 694 -8.06 -4.61 6.04
N GLY A 695 -7.20 -5.63 6.06
CA GLY A 695 -5.80 -5.47 6.48
C GLY A 695 -5.57 -5.43 7.99
N LEU A 696 -6.40 -6.12 8.79
CA LEU A 696 -6.01 -6.45 10.16
C LEU A 696 -4.73 -7.28 10.18
N VAL A 697 -3.89 -7.08 11.19
CA VAL A 697 -2.68 -7.87 11.46
C VAL A 697 -3.00 -9.16 12.24
N ALA A 698 -2.10 -10.15 12.18
CA ALA A 698 -2.27 -11.44 12.86
C ALA A 698 -2.59 -11.33 14.37
N SER A 699 -2.02 -10.35 15.08
CA SER A 699 -2.29 -10.12 16.51
C SER A 699 -3.75 -9.73 16.76
N SER A 700 -4.36 -8.92 15.89
CA SER A 700 -5.76 -8.51 16.02
C SER A 700 -6.72 -9.70 15.93
N PHE A 701 -6.47 -10.68 15.04
CA PHE A 701 -7.29 -11.89 14.97
C PHE A 701 -7.16 -12.76 16.22
N ALA A 702 -5.97 -12.78 16.80
CA ALA A 702 -5.74 -13.50 18.04
C ALA A 702 -6.39 -12.81 19.24
N ASP A 703 -6.46 -11.48 19.27
CA ASP A 703 -7.19 -10.77 20.32
C ASP A 703 -8.71 -10.97 20.16
N ALA A 704 -9.22 -11.04 18.93
CA ALA A 704 -10.60 -11.46 18.68
C ALA A 704 -10.89 -12.88 19.19
N ARG A 705 -9.93 -13.80 18.98
CA ARG A 705 -10.01 -15.18 19.47
C ARG A 705 -10.05 -15.23 21.00
N ASP A 706 -9.17 -14.48 21.66
CA ASP A 706 -9.10 -14.40 23.12
C ASP A 706 -10.37 -13.75 23.72
N ALA A 707 -11.00 -12.83 22.98
CA ALA A 707 -12.29 -12.25 23.35
C ALA A 707 -13.48 -13.22 23.18
N GLY A 708 -13.28 -14.42 22.62
CA GLY A 708 -14.30 -15.45 22.47
C GLY A 708 -14.88 -15.61 21.06
N VAL A 709 -14.34 -14.93 20.04
CA VAL A 709 -14.69 -15.23 18.65
C VAL A 709 -14.18 -16.63 18.29
N ASN A 710 -15.03 -17.44 17.66
CA ASN A 710 -14.62 -18.75 17.16
C ASN A 710 -14.86 -18.93 15.65
N ALA A 711 -15.53 -17.99 14.97
CA ALA A 711 -15.82 -18.09 13.56
C ALA A 711 -15.03 -17.06 12.74
N PHE A 712 -14.33 -17.53 11.69
CA PHE A 712 -13.50 -16.67 10.82
C PHE A 712 -13.85 -16.91 9.35
N PHE A 713 -14.00 -15.81 8.60
CA PHE A 713 -14.26 -15.83 7.16
C PHE A 713 -12.94 -15.60 6.40
N TRP A 714 -12.54 -16.60 5.62
CA TRP A 714 -11.23 -16.67 4.98
C TRP A 714 -11.31 -16.74 3.44
N GLU A 715 -10.37 -16.06 2.79
CA GLU A 715 -10.10 -16.18 1.36
C GLU A 715 -8.57 -16.35 1.16
N PRO A 716 -8.11 -16.95 0.04
CA PRO A 716 -6.69 -17.19 -0.21
C PRO A 716 -5.78 -15.96 -0.09
N ARG A 717 -6.31 -14.77 -0.40
CA ARG A 717 -5.59 -13.48 -0.33
C ARG A 717 -5.46 -12.87 1.06
N TYR A 718 -6.10 -13.43 2.09
CA TYR A 718 -6.02 -12.89 3.45
C TYR A 718 -4.76 -13.41 4.16
N HIS A 719 -3.61 -12.81 3.82
CA HIS A 719 -2.29 -13.22 4.30
C HIS A 719 -2.17 -13.22 5.83
N GLU A 720 -2.61 -12.14 6.50
CA GLU A 720 -2.55 -12.03 7.96
C GLU A 720 -3.47 -13.01 8.68
N LEU A 721 -4.69 -13.21 8.16
CA LEU A 721 -5.59 -14.24 8.70
C LEU A 721 -5.00 -15.65 8.47
N THR A 722 -4.36 -15.90 7.33
CA THR A 722 -3.67 -17.16 7.05
C THR A 722 -2.52 -17.40 8.04
N ARG A 723 -1.74 -16.37 8.35
CA ARG A 723 -0.66 -16.41 9.36
C ARG A 723 -1.23 -16.73 10.75
N PHE A 724 -2.32 -16.09 11.14
CA PHE A 724 -3.02 -16.37 12.38
C PHE A 724 -3.54 -17.82 12.43
N LEU A 725 -4.28 -18.27 11.41
CA LEU A 725 -4.88 -19.61 11.37
C LEU A 725 -3.84 -20.74 11.39
N ARG A 726 -2.62 -20.50 10.89
CA ARG A 726 -1.48 -21.43 10.97
C ARG A 726 -0.73 -21.37 12.31
N SER A 727 -1.02 -20.38 13.16
CA SER A 727 -0.34 -20.20 14.45
C SER A 727 -0.95 -21.12 15.52
N ARG A 728 -0.15 -21.46 16.54
CA ARG A 728 -0.65 -22.19 17.72
C ARG A 728 -1.75 -21.43 18.48
N ARG A 729 -1.80 -20.10 18.36
CA ARG A 729 -2.78 -19.23 19.05
C ARG A 729 -4.19 -19.34 18.44
N ALA A 730 -4.33 -19.80 17.19
CA ALA A 730 -5.65 -20.03 16.60
C ALA A 730 -6.39 -21.20 17.27
N ALA A 731 -5.65 -22.28 17.61
CA ALA A 731 -6.15 -23.55 18.12
C ALA A 731 -7.33 -24.10 17.28
N ARG A 732 -7.04 -25.02 16.35
CA ARG A 732 -8.02 -25.52 15.37
C ARG A 732 -9.30 -26.09 15.99
N GLU A 733 -9.19 -26.70 17.17
CA GLU A 733 -10.31 -27.23 17.94
C GLU A 733 -11.25 -26.11 18.42
N GLY A 734 -12.54 -26.27 18.13
CA GLY A 734 -13.57 -25.29 18.49
C GLY A 734 -13.61 -24.03 17.61
N LEU A 735 -12.76 -23.95 16.57
CA LEU A 735 -12.79 -22.91 15.55
C LEU A 735 -13.70 -23.32 14.37
N VAL A 736 -14.48 -22.39 13.85
CA VAL A 736 -15.32 -22.53 12.66
C VAL A 736 -14.72 -21.68 11.53
N LEU A 737 -14.14 -22.36 10.55
CA LEU A 737 -13.58 -21.73 9.36
C LEU A 737 -14.64 -21.69 8.24
N VAL A 738 -14.96 -20.49 7.79
CA VAL A 738 -15.80 -20.25 6.61
C VAL A 738 -14.91 -19.88 5.44
N ALA A 739 -14.87 -20.72 4.41
CA ALA A 739 -14.16 -20.49 3.16
C ALA A 739 -15.11 -20.63 1.96
N GLY A 740 -14.62 -20.48 0.74
CA GLY A 740 -15.46 -20.66 -0.45
C GLY A 740 -14.75 -20.42 -1.76
N THR A 741 -15.53 -20.42 -2.84
CA THR A 741 -15.03 -20.40 -4.22
C THR A 741 -15.88 -19.52 -5.15
N TYR A 742 -15.21 -18.97 -6.16
CA TYR A 742 -15.81 -18.29 -7.30
C TYR A 742 -15.89 -19.19 -8.56
N HIS A 743 -15.47 -20.45 -8.52
CA HIS A 743 -15.51 -21.38 -9.66
C HIS A 743 -16.72 -22.33 -9.60
N SER A 744 -17.24 -22.74 -10.76
CA SER A 744 -18.27 -23.81 -10.93
C SER A 744 -17.66 -25.06 -11.54
N GLY A 745 -18.36 -26.18 -11.36
CA GLY A 745 -17.97 -27.47 -11.92
C GLY A 745 -17.33 -28.39 -10.86
N PRO A 746 -17.69 -29.69 -10.82
CA PRO A 746 -17.20 -30.63 -9.80
C PRO A 746 -15.68 -30.66 -9.62
N GLU A 747 -14.92 -30.61 -10.72
CA GLU A 747 -13.46 -30.64 -10.70
C GLU A 747 -12.87 -29.37 -10.09
N ALA A 748 -13.37 -28.20 -10.48
CA ALA A 748 -12.92 -26.92 -9.97
C ALA A 748 -13.21 -26.77 -8.48
N LEU A 749 -14.39 -27.23 -8.02
CA LEU A 749 -14.78 -27.24 -6.61
C LEU A 749 -13.82 -28.10 -5.77
N ARG A 750 -13.52 -29.32 -6.21
CA ARG A 750 -12.53 -30.19 -5.53
C ARG A 750 -11.17 -29.50 -5.47
N ALA A 751 -10.69 -28.98 -6.58
CA ALA A 751 -9.38 -28.35 -6.66
C ALA A 751 -9.27 -27.13 -5.74
N ASP A 752 -10.33 -26.32 -5.60
CA ASP A 752 -10.35 -25.19 -4.68
C ASP A 752 -10.36 -25.61 -3.21
N VAL A 753 -11.14 -26.64 -2.85
CA VAL A 753 -11.13 -27.19 -1.48
C VAL A 753 -9.74 -27.70 -1.13
N GLU A 754 -9.11 -28.50 -1.99
CA GLU A 754 -7.77 -29.05 -1.76
C GLU A 754 -6.69 -27.97 -1.68
N ARG A 755 -6.78 -26.94 -2.53
CA ARG A 755 -5.92 -25.74 -2.43
C ARG A 755 -6.11 -25.01 -1.10
N ALA A 756 -7.34 -24.85 -0.64
CA ALA A 756 -7.64 -24.19 0.63
C ALA A 756 -7.07 -24.98 1.82
N LEU A 757 -7.26 -26.30 1.84
CA LEU A 757 -6.69 -27.22 2.84
C LEU A 757 -5.16 -27.12 2.88
N SER A 758 -4.51 -27.25 1.72
CA SER A 758 -3.05 -27.15 1.58
C SER A 758 -2.52 -25.79 2.05
N ARG A 759 -3.18 -24.69 1.62
CA ARG A 759 -2.77 -23.34 2.00
C ARG A 759 -2.98 -23.07 3.48
N LEU A 760 -3.98 -23.64 4.12
CA LEU A 760 -4.20 -23.44 5.56
C LEU A 760 -3.42 -24.43 6.42
N ARG A 761 -2.92 -25.52 5.83
CA ARG A 761 -2.30 -26.65 6.54
C ARG A 761 -3.28 -27.26 7.54
N VAL A 762 -4.49 -27.56 7.06
CA VAL A 762 -5.57 -28.17 7.84
C VAL A 762 -6.17 -29.33 7.05
N ASP A 763 -6.76 -30.28 7.76
CA ASP A 763 -7.33 -31.48 7.15
C ASP A 763 -8.79 -31.30 6.71
N TRP A 764 -9.51 -30.34 7.32
CA TRP A 764 -10.90 -30.02 6.97
C TRP A 764 -11.25 -28.52 7.06
N ILE A 765 -12.28 -28.12 6.31
CA ILE A 765 -12.94 -26.80 6.37
C ILE A 765 -14.32 -26.97 7.01
N ASP A 766 -14.69 -26.10 7.95
CA ASP A 766 -15.98 -26.24 8.65
C ASP A 766 -17.16 -25.86 7.76
N VAL A 767 -17.06 -24.77 6.99
CA VAL A 767 -18.09 -24.33 6.05
C VAL A 767 -17.45 -23.89 4.74
N PHE A 768 -17.85 -24.50 3.62
CA PHE A 768 -17.40 -24.08 2.29
C PHE A 768 -18.58 -23.54 1.45
N LEU A 769 -18.44 -22.31 0.95
CA LEU A 769 -19.52 -21.61 0.26
C LEU A 769 -19.23 -21.44 -1.24
N LEU A 770 -20.26 -21.63 -2.07
CA LEU A 770 -20.29 -21.05 -3.42
C LEU A 770 -20.50 -19.53 -3.28
N PHE A 771 -19.50 -18.73 -3.64
CA PHE A 771 -19.52 -17.29 -3.40
C PHE A 771 -20.30 -16.52 -4.48
N TRP A 772 -21.12 -15.59 -4.00
CA TRP A 772 -21.79 -14.54 -4.78
C TRP A 772 -22.59 -15.08 -5.97
N VAL A 773 -23.42 -16.06 -5.68
CA VAL A 773 -24.38 -16.66 -6.62
C VAL A 773 -25.30 -15.58 -7.16
N ARG A 774 -25.35 -15.47 -8.50
CA ARG A 774 -26.19 -14.52 -9.24
C ARG A 774 -27.25 -15.15 -10.14
N SER A 775 -27.14 -16.44 -10.42
CA SER A 775 -28.13 -17.19 -11.19
C SER A 775 -28.45 -18.54 -10.54
N PRO A 776 -29.66 -19.11 -10.73
CA PRO A 776 -29.99 -20.46 -10.26
C PRO A 776 -29.07 -21.55 -10.82
N GLU A 777 -28.56 -21.38 -12.03
CA GLU A 777 -27.67 -22.30 -12.75
C GLU A 777 -26.36 -22.54 -11.99
N ARG A 778 -25.90 -21.54 -11.24
CA ARG A 778 -24.73 -21.64 -10.35
C ARG A 778 -24.94 -22.64 -9.20
N LEU A 779 -26.19 -22.95 -8.86
CA LEU A 779 -26.56 -23.92 -7.84
C LEU A 779 -26.94 -25.26 -8.47
N SER A 780 -26.23 -25.71 -9.51
CA SER A 780 -26.53 -26.97 -10.21
C SER A 780 -26.47 -28.20 -9.29
N ASP A 781 -27.15 -29.28 -9.68
CA ASP A 781 -27.10 -30.54 -8.94
C ASP A 781 -25.70 -31.14 -8.92
N ALA A 782 -24.95 -30.99 -10.02
CA ALA A 782 -23.56 -31.45 -10.10
C ALA A 782 -22.65 -30.77 -9.06
N ASP A 783 -22.79 -29.45 -8.88
CA ASP A 783 -22.00 -28.69 -7.91
C ASP A 783 -22.40 -29.01 -6.46
N HIS A 784 -23.71 -29.17 -6.19
CA HIS A 784 -24.16 -29.62 -4.87
C HIS A 784 -23.63 -31.01 -4.55
N ASP A 785 -23.79 -31.98 -5.46
CA ASP A 785 -23.34 -33.35 -5.25
C ASP A 785 -21.82 -33.44 -5.09
N ALA A 786 -21.05 -32.57 -5.77
CA ALA A 786 -19.61 -32.48 -5.59
C ALA A 786 -19.23 -32.01 -4.16
N LEU A 787 -19.91 -30.98 -3.64
CA LEU A 787 -19.71 -30.52 -2.26
C LEU A 787 -20.15 -31.57 -1.23
N ALA A 788 -21.25 -32.28 -1.50
CA ALA A 788 -21.71 -33.38 -0.65
C ALA A 788 -20.66 -34.51 -0.59
N ARG A 789 -20.10 -34.92 -1.73
CA ARG A 789 -19.00 -35.90 -1.77
C ARG A 789 -17.77 -35.43 -0.98
N LEU A 790 -17.37 -34.17 -1.12
CA LEU A 790 -16.23 -33.62 -0.36
C LEU A 790 -16.48 -33.57 1.15
N ARG A 791 -17.73 -33.39 1.58
CA ARG A 791 -18.13 -33.55 2.98
C ARG A 791 -18.03 -34.99 3.44
N ASP A 792 -18.55 -35.93 2.64
CA ASP A 792 -18.55 -37.36 2.98
C ASP A 792 -17.11 -37.94 3.00
N GLU A 793 -16.18 -37.35 2.23
CA GLU A 793 -14.73 -37.59 2.31
C GLU A 793 -14.04 -36.97 3.54
N GLY A 794 -14.77 -36.23 4.39
CA GLY A 794 -14.25 -35.57 5.59
C GLY A 794 -13.50 -34.26 5.34
N LYS A 795 -13.41 -33.79 4.09
CA LYS A 795 -12.73 -32.51 3.75
C LYS A 795 -13.56 -31.30 4.16
N LEU A 796 -14.89 -31.43 4.19
CA LEU A 796 -15.84 -30.40 4.61
C LEU A 796 -16.71 -30.90 5.77
N ARG A 797 -17.07 -30.04 6.73
CA ARG A 797 -18.11 -30.37 7.73
C ARG A 797 -19.50 -29.93 7.30
N ALA A 798 -19.59 -28.77 6.65
CA ALA A 798 -20.79 -28.24 6.04
C ALA A 798 -20.45 -27.47 4.76
N PHE A 799 -21.46 -27.22 3.94
CA PHE A 799 -21.33 -26.42 2.74
C PHE A 799 -22.58 -25.59 2.52
N GLY A 800 -22.49 -24.64 1.59
CA GLY A 800 -23.55 -23.69 1.35
C GLY A 800 -23.27 -22.78 0.17
N PHE A 801 -23.99 -21.68 0.12
CA PHE A 801 -23.76 -20.63 -0.86
C PHE A 801 -23.98 -19.26 -0.26
N SER A 802 -23.45 -18.24 -0.93
CA SER A 802 -23.72 -16.84 -0.61
C SER A 802 -24.38 -16.11 -1.76
N THR A 803 -25.37 -15.28 -1.46
CA THR A 803 -26.06 -14.49 -2.48
C THR A 803 -26.59 -13.16 -1.94
N HIS A 804 -26.78 -12.22 -2.85
CA HIS A 804 -27.51 -10.97 -2.59
C HIS A 804 -28.97 -11.07 -3.02
N ASP A 805 -29.34 -12.12 -3.77
CA ASP A 805 -30.67 -12.33 -4.30
C ASP A 805 -31.47 -13.27 -3.39
N ARG A 806 -32.56 -12.74 -2.87
CA ARG A 806 -33.43 -13.45 -1.95
C ARG A 806 -34.25 -14.54 -2.66
N ALA A 807 -34.66 -14.31 -3.90
CA ALA A 807 -35.47 -15.24 -4.67
C ALA A 807 -34.67 -16.50 -4.98
N ILE A 808 -33.43 -16.33 -5.46
CA ILE A 808 -32.50 -17.45 -5.72
C ILE A 808 -32.27 -18.27 -4.44
N ALA A 809 -32.07 -17.61 -3.30
CA ALA A 809 -31.87 -18.31 -2.04
C ALA A 809 -33.10 -19.13 -1.64
N VAL A 810 -34.30 -18.54 -1.69
CA VAL A 810 -35.54 -19.25 -1.31
C VAL A 810 -35.82 -20.43 -2.24
N GLU A 811 -35.70 -20.24 -3.55
CA GLU A 811 -35.88 -21.30 -4.55
C GLU A 811 -34.90 -22.46 -4.31
N ALA A 812 -33.63 -22.16 -4.04
CA ALA A 812 -32.63 -23.17 -3.76
C ALA A 812 -32.95 -24.01 -2.52
N LEU A 813 -33.41 -23.37 -1.43
CA LEU A 813 -33.82 -24.05 -0.19
C LEU A 813 -35.07 -24.90 -0.36
N GLN A 814 -35.98 -24.49 -1.24
CA GLN A 814 -37.20 -25.24 -1.55
C GLN A 814 -36.92 -26.46 -2.42
N ARG A 815 -35.96 -26.35 -3.35
CA ARG A 815 -35.59 -27.43 -4.27
C ARG A 815 -34.83 -28.56 -3.56
N ARG A 816 -33.85 -28.24 -2.71
CA ARG A 816 -33.07 -29.26 -1.98
C ARG A 816 -32.43 -28.73 -0.69
N PRO A 817 -32.05 -29.61 0.26
CA PRO A 817 -31.41 -29.18 1.50
C PRO A 817 -30.04 -28.51 1.27
N TRP A 818 -29.90 -27.29 1.81
CA TRP A 818 -28.62 -26.59 1.92
C TRP A 818 -28.31 -26.33 3.39
N PRO A 819 -27.16 -26.82 3.91
CA PRO A 819 -26.84 -26.67 5.34
C PRO A 819 -26.63 -25.22 5.79
N VAL A 820 -26.03 -24.38 4.93
CA VAL A 820 -25.71 -22.98 5.25
C VAL A 820 -26.08 -22.05 4.09
N VAL A 821 -26.66 -20.89 4.42
CA VAL A 821 -26.83 -19.75 3.50
C VAL A 821 -26.16 -18.52 4.09
N MET A 822 -25.39 -17.81 3.28
CA MET A 822 -24.88 -16.49 3.63
C MET A 822 -25.56 -15.39 2.80
N THR A 823 -26.27 -14.45 3.46
CA THR A 823 -27.14 -13.50 2.76
C THR A 823 -27.01 -12.06 3.27
N ARG A 824 -27.36 -11.09 2.40
CA ARG A 824 -27.41 -9.66 2.75
C ARG A 824 -28.53 -9.42 3.76
N HIS A 825 -28.21 -8.74 4.86
CA HIS A 825 -29.20 -8.30 5.83
C HIS A 825 -28.75 -7.04 6.58
N SER A 826 -29.64 -6.06 6.72
CA SER A 826 -29.48 -4.85 7.55
C SER A 826 -30.82 -4.12 7.66
N ALA A 827 -30.90 -3.10 8.51
CA ALA A 827 -32.08 -2.23 8.59
C ALA A 827 -32.40 -1.53 7.24
N ALA A 828 -31.41 -1.32 6.37
CA ALA A 828 -31.62 -0.80 5.02
C ALA A 828 -32.06 -1.87 4.01
N HIS A 829 -31.94 -3.15 4.34
CA HIS A 829 -32.32 -4.27 3.49
C HIS A 829 -33.02 -5.39 4.31
N PRO A 830 -34.20 -5.12 4.90
CA PRO A 830 -34.89 -6.05 5.80
C PRO A 830 -35.64 -7.18 5.06
N GLY A 831 -35.59 -7.23 3.73
CA GLY A 831 -36.44 -8.13 2.92
C GLY A 831 -36.27 -9.62 3.21
N ALA A 832 -35.12 -10.04 3.74
CA ALA A 832 -34.89 -11.44 4.15
C ALA A 832 -35.77 -11.86 5.35
N GLU A 833 -36.13 -10.91 6.22
CA GLU A 833 -36.92 -11.14 7.44
C GLU A 833 -38.29 -11.77 7.12
N ALA A 834 -38.92 -11.34 6.02
CA ALA A 834 -40.26 -11.77 5.66
C ALA A 834 -40.33 -13.15 4.99
N THR A 835 -39.21 -13.68 4.48
CA THR A 835 -39.27 -14.77 3.48
C THR A 835 -38.09 -15.73 3.55
N LEU A 836 -36.84 -15.24 3.47
CA LEU A 836 -35.66 -16.11 3.53
C LEU A 836 -35.40 -16.67 4.94
N LEU A 837 -35.48 -15.84 5.99
CA LEU A 837 -35.21 -16.31 7.36
C LEU A 837 -36.24 -17.35 7.86
N PRO A 838 -37.56 -17.17 7.62
CA PRO A 838 -38.55 -18.20 7.94
C PRO A 838 -38.32 -19.52 7.19
N GLU A 839 -38.05 -19.46 5.87
CA GLU A 839 -37.78 -20.66 5.05
C GLU A 839 -36.52 -21.39 5.56
N ALA A 840 -35.42 -20.66 5.80
CA ALA A 840 -34.19 -21.25 6.32
C ALA A 840 -34.42 -21.97 7.66
N ARG A 841 -35.19 -21.36 8.57
CA ARG A 841 -35.55 -21.99 9.84
C ARG A 841 -36.39 -23.25 9.66
N ALA A 842 -37.38 -23.22 8.77
CA ALA A 842 -38.22 -24.38 8.48
C ALA A 842 -37.40 -25.56 7.92
N ARG A 843 -36.33 -25.28 7.16
CA ARG A 843 -35.43 -26.28 6.57
C ARG A 843 -34.25 -26.67 7.47
N GLY A 844 -34.08 -26.02 8.62
CA GLY A 844 -32.91 -26.22 9.50
C GLY A 844 -31.60 -25.64 8.93
N THR A 845 -31.66 -24.76 7.93
CA THR A 845 -30.50 -24.10 7.33
C THR A 845 -29.92 -23.04 8.25
N GLY A 846 -28.61 -23.06 8.47
CA GLY A 846 -27.90 -22.02 9.21
C GLY A 846 -27.76 -20.74 8.39
N VAL A 847 -28.04 -19.59 8.99
CA VAL A 847 -27.96 -18.29 8.28
C VAL A 847 -26.80 -17.46 8.81
N LEU A 848 -25.87 -17.13 7.91
CA LEU A 848 -24.84 -16.12 8.11
C LEU A 848 -25.28 -14.83 7.42
N THR A 849 -25.24 -13.70 8.12
CA THR A 849 -25.60 -12.40 7.53
C THR A 849 -24.37 -11.56 7.22
N PHE A 850 -24.42 -10.77 6.14
CA PHE A 850 -23.37 -9.80 5.83
C PHE A 850 -23.97 -8.46 5.39
N THR A 851 -23.13 -7.42 5.31
CA THR A 851 -23.54 -6.01 5.04
C THR A 851 -24.45 -5.37 6.08
N ALA A 852 -24.31 -5.75 7.36
CA ALA A 852 -25.08 -5.19 8.47
C ALA A 852 -25.05 -3.65 8.54
N THR A 853 -23.92 -3.02 8.22
CA THR A 853 -23.76 -1.55 8.19
C THR A 853 -24.15 -0.90 6.85
N ALA A 854 -24.66 -1.69 5.89
CA ALA A 854 -24.92 -1.27 4.51
C ALA A 854 -23.71 -0.58 3.84
N TYR A 855 -22.52 -1.17 3.99
CA TYR A 855 -21.23 -0.60 3.57
C TYR A 855 -20.91 0.76 4.22
N GLY A 856 -21.31 0.93 5.48
CA GLY A 856 -21.12 2.15 6.27
C GLY A 856 -22.14 3.25 6.02
N ARG A 857 -23.16 3.02 5.17
CA ARG A 857 -24.23 4.02 4.93
C ARG A 857 -25.11 4.23 6.15
N LEU A 858 -25.39 3.18 6.92
CA LEU A 858 -26.15 3.27 8.16
C LEU A 858 -25.39 4.03 9.27
N LEU A 859 -24.09 4.27 9.12
CA LEU A 859 -23.29 4.98 10.12
C LEU A 859 -23.27 6.50 9.88
N ARG A 860 -24.14 7.00 8.99
CA ARG A 860 -24.22 8.41 8.58
C ARG A 860 -25.65 8.92 8.73
N PRO A 861 -25.86 10.21 8.99
CA PRO A 861 -27.19 10.82 8.96
C PRO A 861 -27.87 10.61 7.59
N ALA A 862 -29.21 10.51 7.59
CA ALA A 862 -30.01 10.33 6.37
C ALA A 862 -31.15 11.38 6.35
N PRO A 863 -31.18 12.30 5.36
CA PRO A 863 -32.16 13.40 5.29
C PRO A 863 -33.63 12.92 5.30
N PRO A 864 -34.58 13.74 5.79
CA PRO A 864 -34.42 15.11 6.32
C PRO A 864 -34.04 15.15 7.81
N ASP A 865 -33.84 14.00 8.45
CA ASP A 865 -33.71 13.86 9.89
C ASP A 865 -32.26 13.60 10.31
N GLU A 866 -31.62 14.60 10.93
CA GLU A 866 -30.22 14.56 11.41
C GLU A 866 -30.05 13.87 12.77
N THR A 867 -30.97 12.97 13.15
CA THR A 867 -30.74 12.06 14.29
C THR A 867 -29.36 11.41 14.27
N LYS A 868 -28.77 11.25 15.47
CA LYS A 868 -27.50 10.57 15.66
C LYS A 868 -27.53 9.19 14.99
N PRO A 869 -26.64 8.88 14.04
CA PRO A 869 -26.66 7.60 13.35
C PRO A 869 -26.28 6.46 14.30
N PRO A 870 -26.75 5.23 14.03
CA PRO A 870 -26.41 4.05 14.82
C PRO A 870 -24.92 3.70 14.74
N SER A 871 -24.42 3.04 15.78
CA SER A 871 -23.05 2.50 15.77
C SER A 871 -22.94 1.23 14.93
N ALA A 872 -21.71 0.81 14.60
CA ALA A 872 -21.49 -0.47 13.92
C ALA A 872 -21.97 -1.66 14.78
N PRO A 873 -21.69 -1.72 16.10
CA PRO A 873 -22.31 -2.70 17.00
C PRO A 873 -23.83 -2.76 16.92
N ASP A 874 -24.53 -1.62 16.85
CA ASP A 874 -25.99 -1.60 16.77
C ASP A 874 -26.50 -2.24 15.47
N CYS A 875 -25.79 -2.03 14.36
CA CYS A 875 -26.09 -2.67 13.08
C CYS A 875 -25.92 -4.19 13.14
N TYR A 876 -24.89 -4.70 13.84
CA TYR A 876 -24.69 -6.14 14.01
C TYR A 876 -25.76 -6.75 14.93
N ARG A 877 -26.08 -6.07 16.04
CA ARG A 877 -27.14 -6.47 16.98
C ARG A 877 -28.50 -6.54 16.30
N TYR A 878 -28.81 -5.62 15.39
CA TYR A 878 -30.05 -5.67 14.59
C TYR A 878 -30.19 -6.99 13.83
N SER A 879 -29.14 -7.41 13.12
CA SER A 879 -29.15 -8.69 12.39
C SER A 879 -29.28 -9.88 13.33
N LEU A 880 -28.55 -9.87 14.45
CA LEU A 880 -28.54 -10.97 15.42
C LEU A 880 -29.84 -11.12 16.22
N THR A 881 -30.63 -10.05 16.30
CA THR A 881 -31.96 -10.03 16.93
C THR A 881 -33.01 -10.75 16.07
N GLN A 882 -32.78 -10.90 14.76
CA GLN A 882 -33.74 -11.57 13.89
C GLN A 882 -33.76 -13.09 14.11
N PRO A 883 -34.95 -13.71 14.24
CA PRO A 883 -35.07 -15.16 14.35
C PRO A 883 -34.44 -15.88 13.15
N GLY A 884 -33.66 -16.92 13.41
CA GLY A 884 -33.01 -17.72 12.37
C GLY A 884 -31.59 -17.26 11.97
N VAL A 885 -31.15 -16.07 12.39
CA VAL A 885 -29.77 -15.63 12.15
C VAL A 885 -28.80 -16.29 13.15
N SER A 886 -27.87 -17.09 12.63
CA SER A 886 -26.86 -17.78 13.44
C SER A 886 -25.71 -16.84 13.83
N ALA A 887 -25.16 -16.10 12.87
CA ALA A 887 -24.09 -15.13 13.12
C ALA A 887 -24.07 -14.00 12.06
N CYS A 888 -23.38 -12.91 12.39
CA CYS A 888 -23.20 -11.77 11.52
C CYS A 888 -21.72 -11.56 11.18
N LEU A 889 -21.42 -11.37 9.90
CA LEU A 889 -20.08 -11.06 9.41
C LEU A 889 -19.69 -9.63 9.81
N THR A 890 -18.48 -9.46 10.35
CA THR A 890 -17.84 -8.17 10.62
C THR A 890 -16.49 -8.09 9.90
N ALA A 891 -16.19 -6.91 9.36
CA ALA A 891 -14.96 -6.64 8.59
C ALA A 891 -14.34 -5.30 9.04
N PRO A 892 -13.77 -5.25 10.25
CA PRO A 892 -13.13 -4.04 10.77
C PRO A 892 -11.89 -3.66 9.95
N ARG A 893 -11.64 -2.36 9.81
CA ARG A 893 -10.50 -1.81 9.05
C ARG A 893 -9.30 -1.45 9.92
N SER A 894 -9.45 -1.55 11.23
CA SER A 894 -8.41 -1.23 12.21
C SER A 894 -8.65 -2.02 13.49
N HIS A 895 -7.59 -2.17 14.29
CA HIS A 895 -7.70 -2.79 15.62
C HIS A 895 -8.72 -2.07 16.52
N ARG A 896 -8.82 -0.74 16.43
CA ARG A 896 -9.81 0.05 17.17
C ARG A 896 -11.25 -0.32 16.79
N GLU A 897 -11.56 -0.42 15.50
CA GLU A 897 -12.89 -0.85 15.02
C GLU A 897 -13.19 -2.30 15.45
N LEU A 898 -12.17 -3.18 15.50
CA LEU A 898 -12.33 -4.54 16.01
C LEU A 898 -12.77 -4.51 17.48
N LEU A 899 -12.06 -3.78 18.35
CA LEU A 899 -12.40 -3.69 19.77
C LEU A 899 -13.81 -3.16 20.00
N GLU A 900 -14.24 -2.13 19.25
CA GLU A 900 -15.61 -1.61 19.29
C GLU A 900 -16.64 -2.70 18.93
N ASN A 901 -16.38 -3.44 17.84
CA ASN A 901 -17.27 -4.51 17.38
C ASN A 901 -17.35 -5.68 18.35
N LEU A 902 -16.28 -6.00 19.09
CA LEU A 902 -16.27 -7.09 20.08
C LEU A 902 -17.25 -6.85 21.24
N SER A 903 -17.72 -5.61 21.46
CA SER A 903 -18.80 -5.30 22.41
C SER A 903 -20.14 -6.00 22.10
N VAL A 904 -20.30 -6.56 20.89
CA VAL A 904 -21.47 -7.38 20.52
C VAL A 904 -21.46 -8.74 21.24
N LEU A 905 -20.29 -9.26 21.63
CA LEU A 905 -20.18 -10.59 22.24
C LEU A 905 -20.85 -10.67 23.62
N SER A 906 -20.78 -9.61 24.42
CA SER A 906 -21.43 -9.52 25.73
C SER A 906 -22.91 -9.17 25.66
N ARG A 907 -23.32 -8.45 24.60
CA ARG A 907 -24.72 -8.07 24.36
C ARG A 907 -25.05 -8.22 22.87
N PRO A 908 -25.47 -9.42 22.42
CA PRO A 908 -25.64 -9.73 20.99
C PRO A 908 -26.95 -9.22 20.40
N THR A 909 -27.94 -8.87 21.22
CA THR A 909 -29.25 -8.39 20.77
C THR A 909 -29.41 -6.88 20.96
N LEU A 910 -30.23 -6.28 20.12
CA LEU A 910 -30.59 -4.86 20.20
C LEU A 910 -31.72 -4.70 21.23
N PRO A 911 -31.71 -3.65 22.06
CA PRO A 911 -32.85 -3.29 22.90
C PRO A 911 -34.14 -3.13 22.08
N GLU A 912 -35.29 -3.57 22.60
CA GLU A 912 -36.57 -3.50 21.88
C GLU A 912 -37.01 -2.08 21.54
N ASP A 913 -36.70 -1.10 22.40
CA ASP A 913 -36.96 0.32 22.22
C ASP A 913 -36.10 0.99 21.13
N ALA A 914 -34.93 0.41 20.82
CA ALA A 914 -34.03 0.92 19.78
C ALA A 914 -34.37 0.41 18.36
N LEU A 915 -35.15 -0.67 18.24
CA LEU A 915 -35.52 -1.28 16.96
C LEU A 915 -36.29 -0.33 16.01
N PRO A 916 -37.34 0.40 16.45
CA PRO A 916 -38.11 1.29 15.58
C PRO A 916 -37.25 2.40 14.97
N GLY A 917 -36.40 3.03 15.79
CA GLY A 917 -35.51 4.12 15.34
C GLY A 917 -34.52 3.64 14.28
N LEU A 918 -33.92 2.46 14.48
CA LEU A 918 -32.98 1.90 13.51
C LEU A 918 -33.66 1.50 12.19
N ARG A 919 -34.88 0.95 12.24
CA ARG A 919 -35.68 0.62 11.05
C ARG A 919 -36.04 1.88 10.26
N ALA A 920 -36.55 2.91 10.93
CA ALA A 920 -36.87 4.18 10.29
C ALA A 920 -35.63 4.81 9.62
N HIS A 921 -34.48 4.78 10.29
CA HIS A 921 -33.21 5.22 9.70
C HIS A 921 -32.82 4.37 8.47
N GLY A 922 -32.95 3.05 8.57
CA GLY A 922 -32.68 2.13 7.47
C GLY A 922 -33.57 2.33 6.24
N GLU A 923 -34.86 2.64 6.44
CA GLU A 923 -35.79 2.96 5.36
C GLU A 923 -35.37 4.23 4.60
N ARG A 924 -34.94 5.28 5.33
CA ARG A 924 -34.40 6.51 4.72
C ARG A 924 -33.16 6.20 3.88
N VAL A 925 -32.20 5.48 4.45
CA VAL A 925 -30.98 5.05 3.74
C VAL A 925 -31.31 4.19 2.51
N ARG A 926 -32.32 3.32 2.59
CA ARG A 926 -32.75 2.48 1.45
C ARG A 926 -33.41 3.32 0.36
N ALA A 927 -34.26 4.28 0.71
CA ALA A 927 -34.91 5.17 -0.24
C ALA A 927 -33.88 5.98 -1.02
N GLU A 928 -32.89 6.54 -0.33
CA GLU A 928 -31.74 7.23 -0.94
C GLU A 928 -30.92 6.27 -1.83
N THR A 929 -30.63 5.06 -1.34
CA THR A 929 -29.84 4.07 -2.09
C THR A 929 -30.55 3.61 -3.37
N ARG A 930 -31.88 3.41 -3.38
CA ARG A 930 -32.61 3.03 -4.60
C ARG A 930 -32.58 4.14 -5.66
N ARG A 931 -32.75 5.39 -5.23
CA ARG A 931 -32.62 6.57 -6.10
C ARG A 931 -31.21 6.63 -6.70
N PHE A 932 -30.19 6.45 -5.88
CA PHE A 932 -28.79 6.41 -6.30
C PHE A 932 -28.46 5.24 -7.25
N ASP A 933 -28.92 4.02 -6.93
CA ASP A 933 -28.60 2.83 -7.72
C ASP A 933 -29.23 2.89 -9.13
N ALA A 934 -30.43 3.47 -9.26
CA ALA A 934 -31.12 3.63 -10.55
C ALA A 934 -30.48 4.68 -11.47
N LEU A 935 -29.93 5.76 -10.91
CA LEU A 935 -29.45 6.93 -11.68
C LEU A 935 -27.93 7.04 -11.79
N VAL A 936 -27.17 6.47 -10.84
CA VAL A 936 -25.70 6.62 -10.78
C VAL A 936 -24.97 5.28 -10.88
N ARG A 937 -25.50 4.19 -10.29
CA ARG A 937 -24.82 2.87 -10.32
C ARG A 937 -25.07 2.10 -11.63
N ARG A 938 -26.30 2.12 -12.15
CA ARG A 938 -26.75 1.35 -13.32
C ARG A 938 -26.84 2.15 -14.64
N ALA A 939 -26.29 3.36 -14.67
CA ALA A 939 -26.33 4.16 -15.88
C ALA A 939 -25.72 3.39 -17.08
N PRO A 940 -26.37 3.41 -18.26
CA PRO A 940 -25.81 2.81 -19.48
C PRO A 940 -24.41 3.38 -19.77
N GLY A 941 -23.51 2.56 -20.35
CA GLY A 941 -22.14 2.98 -20.68
C GLY A 941 -21.06 2.52 -19.71
N GLY A 942 -21.25 1.39 -19.01
CA GLY A 942 -20.18 0.75 -18.23
C GLY A 942 -19.00 0.32 -19.12
N PRO A 943 -17.81 -0.01 -18.56
CA PRO A 943 -16.65 -0.37 -19.36
C PRO A 943 -16.88 -1.56 -20.31
N ARG A 944 -17.79 -2.48 -19.98
CA ARG A 944 -18.20 -3.57 -20.87
C ARG A 944 -19.04 -3.09 -22.07
N ASP A 945 -19.82 -2.02 -21.91
CA ASP A 945 -20.67 -1.44 -22.96
C ASP A 945 -19.89 -0.41 -23.80
N ARG A 946 -18.98 0.37 -23.19
CA ARG A 946 -18.02 1.22 -23.91
C ARG A 946 -17.01 0.41 -24.70
N LEU A 947 -16.54 -0.70 -24.15
CA LEU A 947 -15.71 -1.62 -24.92
C LEU A 947 -16.52 -2.24 -26.05
N ARG A 948 -17.80 -2.58 -25.86
CA ARG A 948 -18.66 -3.06 -26.95
C ARG A 948 -18.85 -2.02 -28.07
N ALA A 949 -19.06 -0.75 -27.74
CA ALA A 949 -19.12 0.33 -28.71
C ALA A 949 -17.77 0.54 -29.44
N LEU A 950 -16.64 0.46 -28.71
CA LEU A 950 -15.31 0.47 -29.30
C LEU A 950 -15.04 -0.75 -30.21
N LEU A 951 -15.64 -1.90 -29.91
CA LEU A 951 -15.56 -3.13 -30.71
C LEU A 951 -16.48 -3.08 -31.96
N GLU A 952 -17.47 -2.19 -31.96
CA GLU A 952 -18.40 -1.98 -33.07
C GLU A 952 -17.96 -0.84 -34.03
N GLU A 953 -16.98 -0.01 -33.63
CA GLU A 953 -16.46 1.12 -34.43
C GLU A 953 -15.50 0.73 -35.59
N ASP A 954 -15.10 -0.53 -35.75
CA ASP A 954 -14.28 -0.99 -36.90
C ASP A 954 -15.13 -1.63 -38.02
N GLY A 955 -16.37 -1.17 -38.17
CA GLY A 955 -17.31 -1.60 -39.20
C GLY A 955 -17.37 -0.72 -40.45
N SER A 956 -16.26 -0.13 -40.93
CA SER A 956 -16.25 0.55 -42.24
C SER A 956 -15.51 -0.27 -43.29
N ARG A 957 -16.25 -1.13 -44.00
CA ARG A 957 -16.00 -1.31 -45.44
C ARG A 957 -16.87 -0.28 -46.18
N PRO A 958 -16.31 0.42 -47.18
CA PRO A 958 -17.13 1.21 -48.08
C PRO A 958 -17.88 0.26 -49.01
N ASP A 959 -19.20 0.35 -49.07
CA ASP A 959 -19.99 -0.06 -50.24
C ASP A 959 -21.37 0.62 -50.15
N ASP A 960 -21.43 1.85 -50.66
CA ASP A 960 -22.69 2.42 -51.14
C ASP A 960 -22.95 1.84 -52.53
N ALA A 961 -24.13 1.21 -52.64
CA ALA A 961 -24.93 1.05 -53.85
C ALA A 961 -24.30 0.34 -55.06
N LEU A 962 -24.67 -0.93 -55.24
CA LEU A 962 -24.85 -1.51 -56.57
C LEU A 962 -25.78 -0.61 -57.41
N PRO A 963 -25.34 -0.06 -58.56
CA PRO A 963 -26.24 0.42 -59.58
C PRO A 963 -26.72 -0.75 -60.46
N PRO A 964 -27.91 -0.66 -61.07
CA PRO A 964 -28.43 -1.73 -61.91
C PRO A 964 -27.70 -1.73 -63.25
N GLU A 965 -27.17 -2.89 -63.66
CA GLU A 965 -27.03 -3.18 -65.09
C GLU A 965 -28.44 -3.34 -65.69
N PRO A 966 -28.73 -2.94 -66.97
CA PRO A 966 -27.86 -3.32 -68.09
C PRO A 966 -27.88 -2.44 -69.38
N LYS A 967 -27.00 -2.88 -70.30
CA LYS A 967 -26.98 -2.80 -71.78
C LYS A 967 -26.26 -1.64 -72.48
N MET A 968 -25.29 -2.12 -73.27
CA MET A 968 -24.43 -1.54 -74.32
C MET A 968 -23.19 -0.81 -73.87
#